data_AF-A0A2T7SNG3-F1
#
_entry.id   AF-A0A2T7SNG3-F1
#
_cell.length_a   1.000
_cell.length_b   1.000
_cell.length_c   1.000
_cell.angle_alpha   90.00
_cell.angle_beta   90.00
_cell.angle_gamma   90.00
#
_symmetry.space_group_name_H-M   'P 1'
#
loop_
_entity.id
_entity.type
_entity.pdbx_description
1 polymer ?
#
loop_
_entity_poly.entity_id
_entity_poly.type
_entity_poly.pdbx_seq_one_letter_code
_entity_poly.pdbx_strand_id
1 'polypeptide(L)'
;MRIREARPDEAPALSALVLRSKAHWGYDEAFLAACRDELTISAHEVTARRLAVAEDETSGEALGVASLEGRAPDGTLGLLFVEPRVIGLGIGRALYAHVLDRARELGFERLTIDSDPHAVDFYRTLGARPVPGGGALPRLLVEPPPRRAWVRAWTRGLRTVQLGNVGEFQTQFGELTPLARRASGHYSCLAALGSPHPAAVVLPVTVPPGWVELLCRQLAWESVEVYDGLGAHHNDEAPPPGLAAAILARPALTRRLRGLQLPFVPWGHTGPSGELSGEPLPPGALRYESKSAANSLFRRLAPAHPAITVPVQRTVANRREAARLLLALVRSGAGGVVKTEHGVGGSGTHVVRSVRGLLPVLRALPRGPLLVEDYLTDVADGSAPGQGDSPPDLPPDVPRDLTYDGLVDPAGTVHDVGAARMDVADTAYRGATVGPGAVPDRAASIALRFGHAVGLELAASGYRGWYDVDFVTATAGRLAPTEINLRLTGPSVAFMVKARLDETRGGDHLVRSLDHIPLGARLPDAQLIAWLKELTTRCAGIGAVLVPSIPTAAFDPAPFLGVLLAARAPDCLDAAEALVRGAAQDLGRIFAQAGGIFAQAGGISAQAAPASSPAAPTGPAVRQRAATPPRSPRSAPRSSRAH
;
A
#
# COMPACT_ATOMS: atom_id res chain seq x y z
N MET A 1 10.61 1.11 19.50
CA MET A 1 11.23 -0.15 19.97
C MET A 1 12.19 -0.60 18.89
N ARG A 2 13.45 -0.80 19.27
CA ARG A 2 14.49 -1.32 18.38
C ARG A 2 14.84 -2.75 18.79
N ILE A 3 15.12 -3.62 17.82
CA ILE A 3 15.70 -4.94 18.10
C ILE A 3 17.17 -4.90 17.68
N ARG A 4 18.05 -5.42 18.53
CA ARG A 4 19.49 -5.50 18.27
C ARG A 4 20.09 -6.75 18.91
N GLU A 5 21.31 -7.07 18.50
CA GLU A 5 22.11 -8.07 19.21
C GLU A 5 22.34 -7.62 20.67
N ALA A 6 22.23 -8.59 21.57
CA ALA A 6 22.53 -8.45 22.99
C ALA A 6 24.04 -8.31 23.21
N ARG A 7 24.44 -7.58 24.24
CA ARG A 7 25.84 -7.44 24.65
C ARG A 7 26.14 -8.36 25.84
N PRO A 8 27.35 -8.97 25.93
CA PRO A 8 27.68 -9.90 27.01
C PRO A 8 27.51 -9.34 28.43
N ASP A 9 27.71 -8.05 28.62
CA ASP A 9 27.52 -7.34 29.90
C ASP A 9 26.05 -7.16 30.30
N GLU A 10 25.10 -7.38 29.38
CA GLU A 10 23.66 -7.34 29.66
C GLU A 10 23.12 -8.64 30.27
N ALA A 11 23.92 -9.71 30.29
CA ALA A 11 23.52 -11.04 30.75
C ALA A 11 22.81 -11.05 32.13
N PRO A 12 23.28 -10.33 33.17
CA PRO A 12 22.56 -10.26 34.45
C PRO A 12 21.18 -9.60 34.34
N ALA A 13 21.07 -8.52 33.58
CA ALA A 13 19.81 -7.80 33.39
C ALA A 13 18.80 -8.63 32.59
N LEU A 14 19.27 -9.32 31.55
CA LEU A 14 18.44 -10.22 30.75
C LEU A 14 17.97 -11.44 31.55
N SER A 15 18.84 -12.01 32.40
CA SER A 15 18.46 -13.09 33.33
C SER A 15 17.34 -12.65 34.26
N ALA A 16 17.44 -11.45 34.83
CA ALA A 16 16.40 -10.89 35.68
C ALA A 16 15.07 -10.69 34.93
N LEU A 17 15.12 -10.26 33.66
CA LEU A 17 13.93 -10.13 32.81
C LEU A 17 13.27 -11.49 32.55
N VAL A 18 14.06 -12.51 32.16
CA VAL A 18 13.55 -13.87 31.91
C VAL A 18 12.82 -14.41 33.13
N LEU A 19 13.40 -14.26 34.33
CA LEU A 19 12.78 -14.71 35.57
C LEU A 19 11.46 -13.97 35.88
N ARG A 20 11.42 -12.63 35.73
CA ARG A 20 10.19 -11.84 35.92
C ARG A 20 9.11 -12.25 34.91
N SER A 21 9.50 -12.48 33.66
CA SER A 21 8.61 -12.90 32.59
C SER A 21 8.04 -14.30 32.85
N LYS A 22 8.86 -15.25 33.32
CA LYS A 22 8.41 -16.59 33.73
C LYS A 22 7.43 -16.54 34.91
N ALA A 23 7.68 -15.67 35.89
CA ALA A 23 6.81 -15.50 37.06
C ALA A 23 5.42 -14.93 36.72
N HIS A 24 5.26 -14.28 35.56
CA HIS A 24 3.97 -13.74 35.10
C HIS A 24 2.86 -14.80 35.03
N TRP A 25 3.21 -16.07 34.81
CA TRP A 25 2.25 -17.17 34.73
C TRP A 25 1.70 -17.65 36.08
N GLY A 26 2.14 -17.06 37.19
CA GLY A 26 1.61 -17.39 38.53
C GLY A 26 2.17 -18.68 39.12
N TYR A 27 3.33 -19.16 38.64
CA TYR A 27 4.05 -20.27 39.26
C TYR A 27 4.48 -19.92 40.68
N ASP A 28 4.54 -20.94 41.56
CA ASP A 28 5.01 -20.75 42.93
C ASP A 28 6.52 -20.47 43.01
N GLU A 29 6.95 -19.96 44.16
CA GLU A 29 8.34 -19.55 44.38
C GLU A 29 9.31 -20.74 44.34
N ALA A 30 8.88 -21.93 44.76
CA ALA A 30 9.71 -23.13 44.74
C ALA A 30 10.00 -23.60 43.31
N PHE A 31 8.99 -23.56 42.43
CA PHE A 31 9.14 -23.86 41.01
C PHE A 31 10.02 -22.84 40.30
N LEU A 32 9.83 -21.54 40.58
CA LEU A 32 10.67 -20.48 40.01
C LEU A 32 12.12 -20.58 40.51
N ALA A 33 12.34 -20.98 41.76
CA ALA A 33 13.67 -21.24 42.30
C ALA A 33 14.33 -22.43 41.59
N ALA A 34 13.58 -23.51 41.33
CA ALA A 34 14.08 -24.67 40.58
C ALA A 34 14.44 -24.34 39.12
N CYS A 35 13.74 -23.38 38.50
CA CYS A 35 14.03 -22.92 37.13
C CYS A 35 15.21 -21.93 37.05
N ARG A 36 15.70 -21.41 38.18
CA ARG A 36 16.62 -20.25 38.21
C ARG A 36 17.93 -20.53 37.48
N ASP A 37 18.53 -21.69 37.73
CA ASP A 37 19.83 -22.04 37.16
C ASP A 37 19.73 -22.21 35.63
N GLU A 38 18.66 -22.85 35.15
CA GLU A 38 18.40 -23.03 33.71
C GLU A 38 18.09 -21.71 32.98
N LEU A 39 17.43 -20.77 33.65
CA LEU A 39 17.03 -19.48 33.08
C LEU A 39 18.10 -18.38 33.25
N THR A 40 19.21 -18.66 33.92
CA THR A 40 20.31 -17.72 34.09
C THR A 40 21.17 -17.69 32.83
N ILE A 41 21.29 -16.51 32.22
CA ILE A 41 22.09 -16.27 31.04
C ILE A 41 23.49 -15.84 31.50
N SER A 42 24.52 -16.56 31.04
CA SER A 42 25.91 -16.17 31.21
C SER A 42 26.40 -15.24 30.08
N ALA A 43 27.47 -14.48 30.33
CA ALA A 43 28.03 -13.56 29.34
C ALA A 43 28.48 -14.27 28.04
N HIS A 44 28.99 -15.50 28.15
CA HIS A 44 29.39 -16.31 26.99
C HIS A 44 28.18 -16.76 26.15
N GLU A 45 27.06 -17.08 26.81
CA GLU A 45 25.84 -17.51 26.14
C GLU A 45 25.21 -16.42 25.27
N VAL A 46 25.39 -15.15 25.62
CA VAL A 46 24.86 -14.03 24.84
C VAL A 46 25.26 -14.12 23.36
N THR A 47 26.55 -14.30 23.10
CA THR A 47 27.07 -14.44 21.74
C THR A 47 26.81 -15.85 21.19
N ALA A 48 27.04 -16.89 21.99
CA ALA A 48 26.93 -18.29 21.54
C ALA A 48 25.51 -18.66 21.08
N ARG A 49 24.48 -18.12 21.75
CA ARG A 49 23.05 -18.34 21.48
C ARG A 49 22.43 -17.21 20.64
N ARG A 50 23.26 -16.29 20.11
CA ARG A 50 22.84 -15.17 19.24
C ARG A 50 21.66 -14.39 19.82
N LEU A 51 21.79 -13.94 21.07
CA LEU A 51 20.70 -13.27 21.76
C LEU A 51 20.36 -11.93 21.06
N ALA A 52 19.07 -11.67 20.92
CA ALA A 52 18.52 -10.40 20.46
C ALA A 52 17.69 -9.77 21.58
N VAL A 53 17.82 -8.46 21.77
CA VAL A 53 17.09 -7.68 22.77
C VAL A 53 16.15 -6.73 22.04
N ALA A 54 14.88 -6.72 22.45
CA ALA A 54 13.97 -5.62 22.15
C ALA A 54 14.19 -4.52 23.19
N GLU A 55 14.54 -3.32 22.74
CA GLU A 55 14.88 -2.18 23.58
C GLU A 55 13.91 -1.02 23.33
N ASP A 56 13.55 -0.32 24.40
CA ASP A 56 12.89 0.97 24.31
C ASP A 56 13.89 2.04 23.86
N GLU A 57 13.63 2.68 22.72
CA GLU A 57 14.58 3.66 22.15
C GLU A 57 14.70 4.95 22.96
N THR A 58 13.72 5.24 23.82
CA THR A 58 13.72 6.44 24.66
C THR A 58 14.43 6.19 25.97
N SER A 59 14.14 5.07 26.64
CA SER A 59 14.72 4.77 27.97
C SER A 59 15.96 3.88 27.92
N GLY A 60 16.20 3.17 26.82
CA GLY A 60 17.24 2.14 26.70
C GLY A 60 16.93 0.84 27.46
N GLU A 61 15.71 0.69 27.96
CA GLU A 61 15.31 -0.47 28.77
C GLU A 61 15.03 -1.69 27.92
N ALA A 62 15.48 -2.86 28.36
CA ALA A 62 15.13 -4.14 27.73
C ALA A 62 13.64 -4.46 27.95
N LEU A 63 12.91 -4.54 26.85
CA LEU A 63 11.49 -4.91 26.77
C LEU A 63 11.29 -6.42 26.55
N GLY A 64 12.33 -7.12 26.07
CA GLY A 64 12.31 -8.56 25.89
C GLY A 64 13.60 -9.09 25.30
N VAL A 65 13.76 -10.42 25.32
CA VAL A 65 14.93 -11.13 24.81
C VAL A 65 14.50 -12.37 24.03
N ALA A 66 15.23 -12.68 22.95
CA ALA A 66 15.09 -13.92 22.22
C ALA A 66 16.46 -14.52 21.86
N SER A 67 16.52 -15.81 21.56
CA SER A 67 17.75 -16.48 21.10
C SER A 67 17.53 -17.28 19.82
N LEU A 68 18.60 -17.43 19.04
CA LEU A 68 18.68 -18.33 17.89
C LEU A 68 19.88 -19.27 18.08
N GLU A 69 19.59 -20.54 18.31
CA GLU A 69 20.57 -21.53 18.75
C GLU A 69 20.78 -22.63 17.72
N GLY A 70 21.93 -23.29 17.80
CA GLY A 70 22.29 -24.40 16.90
C GLY A 70 23.03 -23.94 15.64
N ARG A 71 23.01 -24.80 14.61
CA ARG A 71 23.71 -24.61 13.34
C ARG A 71 22.80 -25.06 12.20
N ALA A 72 22.69 -24.22 11.17
CA ALA A 72 21.93 -24.54 9.97
C ALA A 72 22.22 -25.95 9.43
N PRO A 73 21.20 -26.66 8.90
CA PRO A 73 19.85 -26.17 8.62
C PRO A 73 18.88 -26.23 9.83
N ASP A 74 19.29 -26.82 10.95
CA ASP A 74 18.43 -27.07 12.11
C ASP A 74 18.83 -26.25 13.34
N GLY A 75 17.86 -25.59 13.96
CA GLY A 75 18.10 -24.74 15.12
C GLY A 75 17.00 -24.79 16.15
N THR A 76 17.17 -23.95 17.17
CA THR A 76 16.17 -23.77 18.24
C THR A 76 15.96 -22.28 18.46
N LEU A 77 14.69 -21.87 18.56
CA LEU A 77 14.35 -20.60 19.21
C LEU A 77 14.24 -20.92 20.70
N GLY A 78 15.34 -20.68 21.43
CA GLY A 78 15.51 -21.18 22.80
C GLY A 78 14.89 -20.26 23.85
N LEU A 79 15.13 -18.96 23.74
CA LEU A 79 14.54 -17.93 24.58
C LEU A 79 13.56 -17.10 23.75
N LEU A 80 12.44 -16.72 24.37
CA LEU A 80 11.57 -15.64 23.94
C LEU A 80 10.76 -15.15 25.14
N PHE A 81 11.30 -14.14 25.82
CA PHE A 81 10.72 -13.59 27.04
C PHE A 81 10.47 -12.10 26.88
N VAL A 82 9.38 -11.63 27.46
CA VAL A 82 8.93 -10.23 27.36
C VAL A 82 8.70 -9.70 28.77
N GLU A 83 9.13 -8.47 29.01
CA GLU A 83 8.91 -7.78 30.28
C GLU A 83 7.40 -7.71 30.58
N PRO A 84 6.92 -8.21 31.74
CA PRO A 84 5.50 -8.31 32.08
C PRO A 84 4.64 -7.09 31.75
N ARG A 85 5.12 -5.88 32.04
CA ARG A 85 4.35 -4.63 31.84
C ARG A 85 4.05 -4.31 30.36
N VAL A 86 4.75 -4.96 29.42
CA VAL A 86 4.59 -4.75 27.97
C VAL A 86 4.10 -6.00 27.23
N ILE A 87 3.68 -7.04 27.95
CA ILE A 87 3.01 -8.21 27.36
C ILE A 87 1.72 -7.76 26.66
N GLY A 88 1.41 -8.37 25.51
CA GLY A 88 0.27 -8.00 24.67
C GLY A 88 0.48 -6.77 23.76
N LEU A 89 1.60 -6.04 23.93
CA LEU A 89 1.93 -4.88 23.08
C LEU A 89 2.61 -5.25 21.75
N GLY A 90 2.86 -6.54 21.50
CA GLY A 90 3.43 -7.04 20.24
C GLY A 90 4.94 -7.30 20.26
N ILE A 91 5.62 -7.05 21.39
CA ILE A 91 7.07 -7.23 21.56
C ILE A 91 7.51 -8.66 21.22
N GLY A 92 6.85 -9.67 21.80
CA GLY A 92 7.18 -11.08 21.54
C GLY A 92 7.01 -11.47 20.07
N ARG A 93 6.02 -10.91 19.36
CA ARG A 93 5.81 -11.15 17.93
C ARG A 93 6.94 -10.54 17.09
N ALA A 94 7.40 -9.34 17.45
CA ALA A 94 8.50 -8.69 16.76
C ALA A 94 9.84 -9.43 16.99
N LEU A 95 10.11 -9.87 18.23
CA LEU A 95 11.26 -10.71 18.55
C LEU A 95 11.25 -12.04 17.80
N TYR A 96 10.09 -12.71 17.76
CA TYR A 96 9.91 -13.94 16.99
C TYR A 96 10.19 -13.71 15.49
N ALA A 97 9.60 -12.66 14.90
CA ALA A 97 9.83 -12.30 13.51
C ALA A 97 11.32 -12.00 13.23
N HIS A 98 12.00 -11.29 14.13
CA HIS A 98 13.43 -11.02 14.04
C HIS A 98 14.26 -12.31 14.06
N VAL A 99 13.95 -13.25 14.95
CA VAL A 99 14.62 -14.57 14.99
C VAL A 99 14.40 -15.34 13.69
N LEU A 100 13.19 -15.36 13.13
CA LEU A 100 12.93 -16.02 11.84
C LEU A 100 13.68 -15.33 10.69
N ASP A 101 13.73 -14.00 10.68
CA ASP A 101 14.48 -13.24 9.67
C ASP A 101 15.97 -13.58 9.74
N ARG A 102 16.54 -13.63 10.97
CA ARG A 102 17.93 -14.03 11.18
C ARG A 102 18.20 -15.49 10.85
N ALA A 103 17.25 -16.38 11.15
CA ALA A 103 17.33 -17.80 10.83
C ALA A 103 17.45 -18.01 9.31
N ARG A 104 16.63 -17.31 8.51
CA ARG A 104 16.71 -17.35 7.04
C ARG A 104 18.05 -16.87 6.51
N GLU A 105 18.57 -15.75 7.04
CA GLU A 105 19.89 -15.22 6.64
C GLU A 105 21.03 -16.20 6.89
N LEU A 106 20.93 -16.97 7.98
CA LEU A 106 21.93 -17.96 8.38
C LEU A 106 21.70 -19.35 7.75
N GLY A 107 20.67 -19.51 6.92
CA GLY A 107 20.37 -20.75 6.21
C GLY A 107 19.66 -21.82 7.05
N PHE A 108 19.01 -21.45 8.15
CA PHE A 108 18.15 -22.37 8.89
C PHE A 108 16.85 -22.63 8.12
N GLU A 109 16.49 -23.90 8.03
CA GLU A 109 15.25 -24.37 7.39
C GLU A 109 14.20 -24.78 8.42
N ARG A 110 14.63 -25.15 9.64
CA ARG A 110 13.77 -25.64 10.72
C ARG A 110 14.24 -25.11 12.06
N LEU A 111 13.31 -24.61 12.87
CA LEU A 111 13.55 -24.29 14.27
C LEU A 111 12.58 -25.05 15.17
N THR A 112 13.11 -25.69 16.20
CA THR A 112 12.30 -26.23 17.30
C THR A 112 12.12 -25.20 18.41
N ILE A 113 11.01 -25.32 19.14
CA ILE A 113 10.68 -24.50 20.30
C ILE A 113 10.20 -25.46 21.40
N ASP A 114 10.92 -25.51 22.51
CA ASP A 114 10.44 -26.15 23.73
C ASP A 114 9.68 -25.08 24.52
N SER A 115 8.36 -25.09 24.39
CA SER A 115 7.48 -24.01 24.84
C SER A 115 6.99 -24.25 26.26
N ASP A 116 6.89 -23.17 27.04
CA ASP A 116 6.02 -23.18 28.22
C ASP A 116 4.57 -23.53 27.79
N PRO A 117 3.83 -24.37 28.53
CA PRO A 117 2.45 -24.71 28.21
C PRO A 117 1.55 -23.49 27.97
N HIS A 118 1.75 -22.40 28.73
CA HIS A 118 0.97 -21.17 28.58
C HIS A 118 1.33 -20.36 27.32
N ALA A 119 2.49 -20.62 26.70
CA ALA A 119 2.94 -19.95 25.49
C ALA A 119 2.65 -20.73 24.20
N VAL A 120 2.13 -21.96 24.28
CA VAL A 120 1.86 -22.81 23.11
C VAL A 120 0.94 -22.11 22.11
N ASP A 121 -0.17 -21.55 22.58
CA ASP A 121 -1.13 -20.88 21.70
C ASP A 121 -0.55 -19.62 21.06
N PHE A 122 0.32 -18.89 21.77
CA PHE A 122 1.06 -17.77 21.20
C PHE A 122 1.85 -18.22 19.96
N TYR A 123 2.67 -19.26 20.07
CA TYR A 123 3.46 -19.76 18.94
C TYR A 123 2.59 -20.35 17.82
N ARG A 124 1.50 -21.04 18.16
CA ARG A 124 0.54 -21.54 17.16
C ARG A 124 -0.08 -20.43 16.34
N THR A 125 -0.39 -19.29 16.96
CA THR A 125 -0.88 -18.10 16.23
C THR A 125 0.16 -17.50 15.28
N LEU A 126 1.45 -17.81 15.50
CA LEU A 126 2.57 -17.41 14.65
C LEU A 126 2.96 -18.47 13.61
N GLY A 127 2.18 -19.55 13.49
CA GLY A 127 2.39 -20.61 12.51
C GLY A 127 3.22 -21.80 12.99
N ALA A 128 3.64 -21.84 14.26
CA ALA A 128 4.32 -23.01 14.79
C ALA A 128 3.35 -24.20 14.94
N ARG A 129 3.80 -25.40 14.61
CA ARG A 129 3.01 -26.64 14.68
C ARG A 129 3.51 -27.57 15.79
N PRO A 130 2.63 -28.26 16.53
CA PRO A 130 3.05 -29.24 17.51
C PRO A 130 3.73 -30.43 16.83
N VAL A 131 4.76 -30.96 17.47
CA VAL A 131 5.47 -32.18 17.06
C VAL A 131 5.73 -33.04 18.30
N PRO A 132 5.93 -34.36 18.16
CA PRO A 132 6.32 -35.21 19.28
C PRO A 132 7.60 -34.67 19.95
N GLY A 133 7.53 -34.47 21.27
CA GLY A 133 8.66 -34.05 22.10
C GLY A 133 9.28 -35.23 22.86
N GLY A 134 10.56 -35.09 23.22
CA GLY A 134 11.28 -36.07 24.06
C GLY A 134 11.42 -35.65 25.54
N GLY A 135 10.81 -34.53 25.95
CA GLY A 135 10.96 -33.94 27.29
C GLY A 135 9.64 -33.48 27.91
N ALA A 136 9.72 -32.80 29.05
CA ALA A 136 8.55 -32.37 29.85
C ALA A 136 7.79 -31.18 29.26
N LEU A 137 8.40 -30.41 28.36
CA LEU A 137 7.77 -29.25 27.71
C LEU A 137 7.14 -29.62 26.36
N PRO A 138 6.00 -29.02 26.00
CA PRO A 138 5.46 -29.08 24.64
C PRO A 138 6.48 -28.62 23.60
N ARG A 139 6.73 -29.48 22.59
CA ARG A 139 7.62 -29.15 21.48
C ARG A 139 6.84 -28.69 20.26
N LEU A 140 7.25 -27.56 19.71
CA LEU A 140 6.73 -26.99 18.47
C LEU A 140 7.84 -26.94 17.41
N LEU A 141 7.44 -26.96 16.16
CA LEU A 141 8.29 -26.73 15.00
C LEU A 141 7.80 -25.50 14.25
N VAL A 142 8.73 -24.64 13.85
CA VAL A 142 8.52 -23.65 12.80
C VAL A 142 9.50 -23.91 11.67
N GLU A 143 8.98 -23.84 10.45
CA GLU A 143 9.75 -23.87 9.21
C GLU A 143 9.72 -22.42 8.69
N PRO A 144 10.77 -21.61 8.88
CA PRO A 144 10.76 -20.21 8.43
C PRO A 144 10.50 -20.20 6.92
N PRO A 145 9.34 -19.71 6.44
CA PRO A 145 9.02 -19.82 5.02
C PRO A 145 10.07 -19.05 4.22
N PRO A 146 10.57 -19.59 3.09
CA PRO A 146 11.49 -18.84 2.25
C PRO A 146 10.81 -17.53 1.82
N ARG A 147 11.57 -16.42 1.84
CA ARG A 147 11.04 -15.16 1.32
C ARG A 147 10.64 -15.38 -0.15
N ARG A 148 9.46 -14.88 -0.53
CA ARG A 148 8.98 -14.98 -1.91
C ARG A 148 10.04 -14.37 -2.84
N ALA A 149 10.28 -15.00 -4.00
CA ALA A 149 11.33 -14.58 -4.93
C ALA A 149 11.20 -13.10 -5.32
N TRP A 150 9.99 -12.64 -5.61
CA TRP A 150 9.71 -11.25 -5.93
C TRP A 150 9.97 -10.30 -4.75
N VAL A 151 9.76 -10.70 -3.50
CA VAL A 151 10.08 -9.89 -2.30
C VAL A 151 11.59 -9.68 -2.22
N ARG A 152 12.36 -10.78 -2.36
CA ARG A 152 13.82 -10.71 -2.34
C ARG A 152 14.35 -9.87 -3.51
N ALA A 153 13.78 -10.00 -4.70
CA ALA A 153 14.15 -9.19 -5.85
C ALA A 153 13.84 -7.70 -5.63
N TRP A 154 12.68 -7.39 -5.05
CA TRP A 154 12.23 -6.02 -4.79
C TRP A 154 13.10 -5.31 -3.76
N THR A 155 13.37 -5.97 -2.63
CA THR A 155 14.09 -5.36 -1.50
C THR A 155 15.57 -5.68 -1.49
N ARG A 156 16.06 -6.45 -2.47
CA ARG A 156 17.42 -7.04 -2.49
C ARG A 156 17.71 -7.92 -1.27
N GLY A 157 16.66 -8.44 -0.64
CA GLY A 157 16.75 -9.20 0.62
C GLY A 157 17.06 -8.34 1.85
N LEU A 158 17.03 -7.01 1.71
CA LEU A 158 17.31 -6.05 2.79
C LEU A 158 16.03 -5.35 3.25
N ARG A 159 16.11 -4.60 4.36
CA ARG A 159 15.14 -3.55 4.69
C ARG A 159 15.28 -2.39 3.70
N THR A 160 14.30 -1.51 3.61
CA THR A 160 14.28 -0.44 2.58
C THR A 160 14.03 0.96 3.14
N VAL A 161 14.41 1.98 2.37
CA VAL A 161 14.00 3.37 2.58
C VAL A 161 12.84 3.68 1.65
N GLN A 162 11.64 3.86 2.20
CA GLN A 162 10.42 4.13 1.43
C GLN A 162 10.25 5.63 1.15
N LEU A 163 9.90 5.99 -0.08
CA LEU A 163 9.61 7.37 -0.46
C LEU A 163 8.16 7.51 -0.92
N GLY A 164 7.36 8.26 -0.16
CA GLY A 164 5.98 8.63 -0.53
C GLY A 164 5.93 9.73 -1.59
N ASN A 165 6.53 9.52 -2.75
CA ASN A 165 6.67 10.54 -3.79
C ASN A 165 5.50 10.52 -4.80
N VAL A 166 4.28 10.19 -4.38
CA VAL A 166 3.08 10.05 -5.25
C VAL A 166 2.85 11.29 -6.11
N GLY A 167 2.80 12.47 -5.47
CA GLY A 167 2.58 13.73 -6.16
C GLY A 167 3.73 14.09 -7.12
N GLU A 168 4.98 13.83 -6.71
CA GLU A 168 6.15 14.04 -7.56
C GLU A 168 6.08 13.16 -8.82
N PHE A 169 5.78 11.87 -8.66
CA PHE A 169 5.65 10.95 -9.78
C PHE A 169 4.58 11.41 -10.77
N GLN A 170 3.41 11.81 -10.27
CA GLN A 170 2.29 12.25 -11.12
C GLN A 170 2.62 13.55 -11.88
N THR A 171 3.38 14.47 -11.29
CA THR A 171 3.73 15.74 -11.96
C THR A 171 4.57 15.56 -13.24
N GLN A 172 5.16 14.39 -13.46
CA GLN A 172 5.85 14.05 -14.70
C GLN A 172 4.91 13.99 -15.91
N PHE A 173 3.61 13.79 -15.69
CA PHE A 173 2.60 13.60 -16.75
C PHE A 173 1.63 14.77 -16.88
N GLY A 174 1.79 15.82 -16.07
CA GLY A 174 0.97 17.03 -16.09
C GLY A 174 0.91 17.73 -14.75
N GLU A 175 0.46 18.98 -14.74
CA GLU A 175 0.30 19.75 -13.50
C GLU A 175 -0.86 19.20 -12.64
N LEU A 176 -0.61 19.11 -11.33
CA LEU A 176 -1.64 18.74 -10.35
C LEU A 176 -2.40 19.97 -9.87
N THR A 177 -3.73 19.84 -9.83
CA THR A 177 -4.59 20.82 -9.14
C THR A 177 -4.27 20.85 -7.64
N PRO A 178 -4.61 21.93 -6.91
CA PRO A 178 -4.41 21.98 -5.46
C PRO A 178 -5.05 20.80 -4.70
N LEU A 179 -6.27 20.40 -5.11
CA LEU A 179 -6.97 19.25 -4.54
C LEU A 179 -6.22 17.95 -4.82
N ALA A 180 -5.77 17.74 -6.06
CA ALA A 180 -5.03 16.53 -6.44
C ALA A 180 -3.66 16.44 -5.77
N ARG A 181 -2.97 17.57 -5.61
CA ARG A 181 -1.71 17.65 -4.86
C ARG A 181 -1.93 17.28 -3.39
N ARG A 182 -2.96 17.83 -2.76
CA ARG A 182 -3.28 17.55 -1.36
C ARG A 182 -3.64 16.09 -1.12
N ALA A 183 -4.53 15.52 -1.95
CA ALA A 183 -4.89 14.12 -1.83
C ALA A 183 -3.74 13.16 -2.22
N SER A 184 -2.85 13.54 -3.15
CA SER A 184 -1.60 12.79 -3.40
C SER A 184 -0.67 12.80 -2.17
N GLY A 185 -0.65 13.91 -1.42
CA GLY A 185 0.04 14.00 -0.14
C GLY A 185 -0.48 12.97 0.86
N HIS A 186 -1.79 12.87 1.03
CA HIS A 186 -2.41 11.85 1.88
C HIS A 186 -2.10 10.42 1.39
N TYR A 187 -2.31 10.17 0.10
CA TYR A 187 -2.11 8.86 -0.53
C TYR A 187 -0.67 8.36 -0.43
N SER A 188 0.30 9.27 -0.31
CA SER A 188 1.72 8.96 -0.10
C SER A 188 1.99 8.14 1.17
N CYS A 189 1.07 8.12 2.14
CA CYS A 189 1.19 7.28 3.35
C CYS A 189 1.20 5.78 3.01
N LEU A 190 0.57 5.36 1.90
CA LEU A 190 0.62 3.97 1.43
C LEU A 190 2.04 3.49 1.13
N ALA A 191 2.98 4.38 0.79
CA ALA A 191 4.37 4.02 0.53
C ALA A 191 5.07 3.42 1.75
N ALA A 192 4.58 3.68 2.98
CA ALA A 192 5.07 2.99 4.18
C ALA A 192 4.94 1.46 4.05
N LEU A 193 3.95 0.99 3.28
CA LEU A 193 3.65 -0.41 3.03
C LEU A 193 4.23 -0.90 1.68
N GLY A 194 5.13 -0.12 1.05
CA GLY A 194 5.77 -0.45 -0.22
C GLY A 194 6.85 -1.54 -0.12
N SER A 195 7.13 -2.06 1.08
CA SER A 195 7.93 -3.27 1.29
C SER A 195 7.45 -4.00 2.55
N PRO A 196 7.81 -5.29 2.70
CA PRO A 196 7.36 -6.06 3.87
C PRO A 196 7.98 -5.62 5.19
N HIS A 197 9.10 -4.90 5.19
CA HIS A 197 9.81 -4.46 6.41
C HIS A 197 10.72 -3.25 6.14
N PRO A 198 10.18 -2.01 6.17
CA PRO A 198 10.96 -0.80 5.95
C PRO A 198 11.90 -0.48 7.13
N ALA A 199 12.96 0.28 6.86
CA ALA A 199 13.85 0.88 7.86
C ALA A 199 13.60 2.37 8.06
N ALA A 200 13.22 3.06 6.99
CA ALA A 200 12.84 4.46 7.03
C ALA A 200 11.69 4.72 6.06
N VAL A 201 10.85 5.70 6.39
CA VAL A 201 9.75 6.17 5.54
C VAL A 201 9.85 7.69 5.46
N VAL A 202 9.82 8.23 4.24
CA VAL A 202 9.88 9.67 3.97
C VAL A 202 8.58 10.11 3.30
N LEU A 203 7.90 11.11 3.87
CA LEU A 203 6.57 11.55 3.46
C LEU A 203 6.49 13.07 3.23
N PRO A 204 5.67 13.52 2.27
CA PRO A 204 5.47 14.94 2.00
C PRO A 204 4.56 15.63 3.04
N VAL A 205 3.72 14.86 3.73
CA VAL A 205 2.75 15.33 4.73
C VAL A 205 3.18 14.89 6.13
N THR A 206 2.82 15.67 7.15
CA THR A 206 3.00 15.26 8.55
C THR A 206 2.01 14.15 8.91
N VAL A 207 2.46 13.16 9.67
CA VAL A 207 1.64 12.02 10.11
C VAL A 207 1.39 12.08 11.63
N PRO A 208 0.24 11.56 12.10
CA PRO A 208 -0.05 11.53 13.53
C PRO A 208 1.02 10.78 14.34
N PRO A 209 1.54 11.34 15.44
CA PRO A 209 2.45 10.63 16.34
C PRO A 209 1.81 9.35 16.88
N GLY A 210 2.48 8.20 16.79
CA GLY A 210 1.90 6.91 17.18
C GLY A 210 1.39 6.06 15.99
N TRP A 211 1.27 6.62 14.79
CA TRP A 211 0.80 5.90 13.61
C TRP A 211 1.77 4.79 13.17
N VAL A 212 3.05 5.12 13.04
CA VAL A 212 4.06 4.15 12.60
C VAL A 212 4.28 3.06 13.65
N GLU A 213 4.20 3.40 14.93
CA GLU A 213 4.24 2.44 16.03
C GLU A 213 3.08 1.44 15.94
N LEU A 214 1.90 1.91 15.52
CA LEU A 214 0.75 1.03 15.27
C LEU A 214 1.00 0.11 14.07
N LEU A 215 1.61 0.61 12.98
CA LEU A 215 2.02 -0.23 11.85
C LEU A 215 3.05 -1.29 12.29
N CYS A 216 4.09 -0.88 13.02
CA CYS A 216 5.12 -1.79 13.55
C CYS A 216 4.49 -2.89 14.40
N ARG A 217 3.52 -2.56 15.26
CA ARG A 217 2.81 -3.55 16.07
C ARG A 217 2.02 -4.55 15.22
N GLN A 218 1.29 -4.09 14.22
CA GLN A 218 0.41 -4.96 13.42
C GLN A 218 1.20 -5.85 12.46
N LEU A 219 2.29 -5.35 11.90
CA LEU A 219 3.13 -6.02 10.90
C LEU A 219 4.41 -6.63 11.48
N ALA A 220 4.55 -6.58 12.81
CA ALA A 220 5.73 -7.06 13.54
C ALA A 220 7.04 -6.46 12.99
N TRP A 221 7.03 -5.16 12.67
CA TRP A 221 8.26 -4.45 12.30
C TRP A 221 9.04 -4.05 13.54
N GLU A 222 10.35 -3.96 13.37
CA GLU A 222 11.22 -3.15 14.21
C GLU A 222 10.90 -1.66 14.04
N SER A 223 11.59 -0.78 14.80
CA SER A 223 11.46 0.66 14.62
C SER A 223 11.77 1.09 13.18
N VAL A 224 11.01 2.08 12.74
CA VAL A 224 11.09 2.69 11.41
C VAL A 224 11.36 4.17 11.61
N GLU A 225 12.43 4.69 11.02
CA GLU A 225 12.71 6.12 11.02
C GLU A 225 11.65 6.86 10.17
N VAL A 226 11.04 7.89 10.72
CA VAL A 226 9.99 8.65 10.04
C VAL A 226 10.49 10.06 9.76
N TYR A 227 10.44 10.46 8.50
CA TYR A 227 10.73 11.82 8.06
C TYR A 227 9.52 12.35 7.31
N ASP A 228 8.74 13.23 7.91
CA ASP A 228 7.44 13.64 7.40
C ASP A 228 7.35 15.17 7.23
N GLY A 229 6.29 15.64 6.57
CA GLY A 229 6.08 17.08 6.33
C GLY A 229 7.10 17.74 5.38
N LEU A 230 7.86 16.96 4.60
CA LEU A 230 8.90 17.50 3.70
C LEU A 230 8.34 18.30 2.51
N GLY A 231 7.05 18.14 2.21
CA GLY A 231 6.33 18.83 1.14
C GLY A 231 5.53 20.05 1.60
N ALA A 232 5.60 20.42 2.88
CA ALA A 232 4.90 21.58 3.42
C ALA A 232 5.65 22.89 3.13
N HIS A 233 4.97 23.86 2.51
CA HIS A 233 5.37 25.28 2.54
C HIS A 233 4.42 26.07 3.44
N HIS A 234 4.95 27.10 4.10
CA HIS A 234 4.19 28.03 4.94
C HIS A 234 3.70 29.28 4.17
N ASN A 235 4.13 29.51 2.92
CA ASN A 235 3.74 30.69 2.11
C ASN A 235 3.51 30.33 0.63
N ASP A 236 2.53 30.99 0.01
CA ASP A 236 1.87 30.70 -1.27
C ASP A 236 2.68 30.97 -2.57
N GLU A 237 4.00 31.17 -2.54
CA GLU A 237 4.71 31.75 -3.71
C GLU A 237 5.30 30.75 -4.73
N ALA A 238 5.30 29.43 -4.48
CA ALA A 238 5.62 28.43 -5.51
C ALA A 238 5.12 27.02 -5.11
N PRO A 239 4.81 26.13 -6.08
CA PRO A 239 4.54 24.73 -5.76
C PRO A 239 5.79 24.10 -5.12
N PRO A 240 5.63 23.31 -4.03
CA PRO A 240 6.76 22.70 -3.35
C PRO A 240 7.56 21.81 -4.30
N PRO A 241 8.89 21.74 -4.15
CA PRO A 241 9.70 20.78 -4.88
C PRO A 241 9.19 19.36 -4.61
N GLY A 242 9.39 18.46 -5.58
CA GLY A 242 9.12 17.03 -5.38
C GLY A 242 9.84 16.49 -4.14
N LEU A 243 9.28 15.44 -3.52
CA LEU A 243 9.79 14.87 -2.28
C LEU A 243 11.29 14.53 -2.36
N ALA A 244 11.75 13.90 -3.44
CA ALA A 244 13.15 13.53 -3.59
C ALA A 244 14.05 14.77 -3.77
N ALA A 245 13.58 15.79 -4.50
CA ALA A 245 14.27 17.07 -4.59
C ALA A 245 14.35 17.78 -3.22
N ALA A 246 13.29 17.70 -2.42
CA ALA A 246 13.26 18.22 -1.05
C ALA A 246 14.28 17.51 -0.14
N ILE A 247 14.48 16.19 -0.31
CA ILE A 247 15.50 15.42 0.41
C ILE A 247 16.91 15.88 -0.01
N LEU A 248 17.17 15.94 -1.33
CA LEU A 248 18.47 16.35 -1.89
C LEU A 248 18.88 17.77 -1.44
N ALA A 249 17.91 18.68 -1.32
CA ALA A 249 18.12 20.03 -0.79
C ALA A 249 18.47 20.07 0.72
N ARG A 250 18.43 18.92 1.42
CA ARG A 250 18.77 18.78 2.85
C ARG A 250 19.97 17.84 3.01
N PRO A 251 21.22 18.35 2.98
CA PRO A 251 22.43 17.51 2.99
C PRO A 251 22.54 16.57 4.20
N ALA A 252 22.09 16.99 5.38
CA ALA A 252 22.12 16.15 6.58
C ALA A 252 21.17 14.94 6.46
N LEU A 253 19.95 15.17 5.96
CA LEU A 253 18.98 14.10 5.73
C LEU A 253 19.46 13.17 4.61
N THR A 254 19.93 13.72 3.49
CA THR A 254 20.50 12.93 2.39
C THR A 254 21.64 12.04 2.89
N ARG A 255 22.56 12.58 3.69
CA ARG A 255 23.66 11.81 4.29
C ARG A 255 23.16 10.73 5.23
N ARG A 256 22.15 11.02 6.06
CA ARG A 256 21.54 10.03 6.97
C ARG A 256 20.92 8.87 6.19
N LEU A 257 20.05 9.16 5.22
CA LEU A 257 19.36 8.14 4.43
C LEU A 257 20.34 7.29 3.60
N ARG A 258 21.30 7.92 2.90
CA ARG A 258 22.34 7.18 2.17
C ARG A 258 23.27 6.38 3.08
N GLY A 259 23.52 6.88 4.30
CA GLY A 259 24.32 6.22 5.32
C GLY A 259 23.69 4.93 5.86
N LEU A 260 22.38 4.73 5.68
CA LEU A 260 21.73 3.44 5.98
C LEU A 260 22.21 2.32 5.04
N GLN A 261 22.73 2.66 3.85
CA GLN A 261 23.16 1.69 2.82
C GLN A 261 22.05 0.69 2.44
N LEU A 262 20.80 1.14 2.47
CA LEU A 262 19.62 0.34 2.13
C LEU A 262 19.04 0.76 0.78
N PRO A 263 18.36 -0.14 0.05
CA PRO A 263 17.67 0.20 -1.19
C PRO A 263 16.57 1.24 -0.95
N PHE A 264 16.52 2.23 -1.84
CA PHE A 264 15.43 3.20 -1.90
C PHE A 264 14.28 2.62 -2.71
N VAL A 265 13.07 2.70 -2.18
CA VAL A 265 11.84 2.26 -2.82
C VAL A 265 10.92 3.47 -2.97
N PRO A 266 10.92 4.13 -4.13
CA PRO A 266 9.95 5.19 -4.39
C PRO A 266 8.58 4.59 -4.72
N TRP A 267 7.51 5.37 -4.47
CA TRP A 267 6.19 5.06 -5.00
C TRP A 267 6.25 4.91 -6.52
N GLY A 268 6.94 5.82 -7.20
CA GLY A 268 7.30 5.68 -8.60
C GLY A 268 8.58 6.41 -8.94
N HIS A 269 9.31 5.90 -9.93
CA HIS A 269 10.60 6.46 -10.30
C HIS A 269 10.46 7.82 -11.01
N THR A 270 11.29 8.77 -10.58
CA THR A 270 11.48 10.11 -11.14
C THR A 270 12.96 10.41 -11.29
N GLY A 271 13.31 11.42 -12.10
CA GLY A 271 14.70 11.91 -12.19
C GLY A 271 15.34 12.19 -10.82
N PRO A 272 14.72 13.05 -9.97
CA PRO A 272 15.23 13.32 -8.63
C PRO A 272 15.31 12.09 -7.71
N SER A 273 14.36 11.15 -7.78
CA SER A 273 14.45 9.91 -7.00
C SER A 273 15.61 9.01 -7.45
N GLY A 274 15.93 9.02 -8.76
CA GLY A 274 17.06 8.30 -9.32
C GLY A 274 18.39 8.92 -8.90
N GLU A 275 18.48 10.25 -8.85
CA GLU A 275 19.65 10.94 -8.29
C GLU A 275 19.85 10.61 -6.80
N LEU A 276 18.77 10.61 -6.01
CA LEU A 276 18.82 10.28 -4.59
C LEU A 276 19.32 8.86 -4.33
N SER A 277 18.75 7.89 -5.05
CA SER A 277 19.04 6.46 -4.93
C SER A 277 20.33 6.00 -5.62
N GLY A 278 20.83 6.76 -6.60
CA GLY A 278 21.91 6.33 -7.48
C GLY A 278 21.44 5.44 -8.64
N GLU A 279 20.13 5.34 -8.87
CA GLU A 279 19.51 4.48 -9.89
C GLU A 279 18.72 5.34 -10.88
N PRO A 280 19.40 5.92 -11.90
CA PRO A 280 18.76 6.84 -12.82
C PRO A 280 17.71 6.14 -13.67
N LEU A 281 16.58 6.82 -13.89
CA LEU A 281 15.52 6.33 -14.76
C LEU A 281 15.92 6.49 -16.23
N PRO A 282 16.00 5.40 -17.02
CA PRO A 282 16.36 5.52 -18.43
C PRO A 282 15.33 6.34 -19.23
N PRO A 283 15.75 7.10 -20.25
CA PRO A 283 14.83 7.82 -21.12
C PRO A 283 13.79 6.88 -21.73
N GLY A 284 12.50 7.25 -21.64
CA GLY A 284 11.41 6.44 -22.18
C GLY A 284 11.07 5.18 -21.37
N ALA A 285 11.72 4.92 -20.23
CA ALA A 285 11.40 3.77 -19.36
C ALA A 285 9.93 3.78 -18.90
N LEU A 286 9.32 4.96 -18.77
CA LEU A 286 7.91 5.12 -18.40
C LEU A 286 6.97 5.23 -19.61
N ARG A 287 7.41 4.88 -20.82
CA ARG A 287 6.61 4.98 -22.06
C ARG A 287 5.22 4.35 -21.93
N TYR A 288 5.11 3.23 -21.21
CA TYR A 288 3.87 2.48 -21.13
C TYR A 288 2.89 2.97 -20.06
N GLU A 289 3.24 4.04 -19.31
CA GLU A 289 2.24 4.84 -18.55
C GLU A 289 1.27 5.56 -19.50
N SER A 290 1.66 5.77 -20.76
CA SER A 290 0.75 6.25 -21.79
C SER A 290 -0.25 5.15 -22.18
N LYS A 291 -1.54 5.46 -22.06
CA LYS A 291 -2.63 4.54 -22.39
C LYS A 291 -2.62 4.10 -23.85
N SER A 292 -2.15 4.95 -24.76
CA SER A 292 -2.03 4.58 -26.18
C SER A 292 -0.81 3.70 -26.46
N ALA A 293 0.31 3.94 -25.80
CA ALA A 293 1.47 3.06 -25.87
C ALA A 293 1.17 1.68 -25.27
N ALA A 294 0.48 1.63 -24.12
CA ALA A 294 0.02 0.40 -23.48
C ALA A 294 -0.95 -0.37 -24.39
N ASN A 295 -2.00 0.27 -24.92
CA ASN A 295 -2.93 -0.36 -25.86
C ASN A 295 -2.22 -0.91 -27.11
N SER A 296 -1.24 -0.16 -27.63
CA SER A 296 -0.41 -0.62 -28.76
C SER A 296 0.42 -1.86 -28.42
N LEU A 297 0.97 -1.95 -27.20
CA LEU A 297 1.65 -3.15 -26.71
C LEU A 297 0.66 -4.32 -26.57
N PHE A 298 -0.51 -4.09 -25.96
CA PHE A 298 -1.51 -5.12 -25.82
C PHE A 298 -1.92 -5.72 -27.18
N ARG A 299 -2.13 -4.89 -28.21
CA ARG A 299 -2.45 -5.36 -29.57
C ARG A 299 -1.35 -6.23 -30.17
N ARG A 300 -0.08 -5.94 -29.89
CA ARG A 300 1.05 -6.77 -30.37
C ARG A 300 1.08 -8.12 -29.68
N LEU A 301 0.77 -8.18 -28.38
CA LEU A 301 0.78 -9.42 -27.61
C LEU A 301 -0.47 -10.27 -27.80
N ALA A 302 -1.64 -9.66 -28.03
CA ALA A 302 -2.93 -10.34 -28.10
C ALA A 302 -3.01 -11.58 -29.02
N PRO A 303 -2.35 -11.64 -30.20
CA PRO A 303 -2.36 -12.84 -31.04
C PRO A 303 -1.83 -14.11 -30.35
N ALA A 304 -0.88 -13.97 -29.41
CA ALA A 304 -0.35 -15.09 -28.63
C ALA A 304 -1.19 -15.42 -27.39
N HIS A 305 -2.22 -14.62 -27.08
CA HIS A 305 -3.05 -14.73 -25.89
C HIS A 305 -4.54 -14.74 -26.26
N PRO A 306 -5.11 -15.88 -26.70
CA PRO A 306 -6.48 -15.95 -27.22
C PRO A 306 -7.55 -15.61 -26.16
N ALA A 307 -7.23 -15.71 -24.87
CA ALA A 307 -8.12 -15.30 -23.79
C ALA A 307 -8.14 -13.78 -23.54
N ILE A 308 -7.39 -12.99 -24.33
CA ILE A 308 -7.28 -11.54 -24.19
C ILE A 308 -8.03 -10.80 -25.30
N THR A 309 -8.89 -9.86 -24.92
CA THR A 309 -9.61 -8.97 -25.83
C THR A 309 -9.07 -7.56 -25.69
N VAL A 310 -8.44 -7.00 -26.72
CA VAL A 310 -7.94 -5.62 -26.65
C VAL A 310 -8.97 -4.66 -27.26
N PRO A 311 -9.46 -3.65 -26.52
CA PRO A 311 -10.40 -2.69 -27.06
C PRO A 311 -9.77 -1.86 -28.17
N VAL A 312 -10.57 -1.56 -29.20
CA VAL A 312 -10.16 -0.66 -30.28
C VAL A 312 -10.14 0.75 -29.73
N GLN A 313 -8.94 1.30 -29.61
CA GLN A 313 -8.67 2.65 -29.17
C GLN A 313 -8.37 3.55 -30.37
N ARG A 314 -9.02 4.71 -30.41
CA ARG A 314 -8.90 5.75 -31.45
C ARG A 314 -8.48 7.07 -30.80
N THR A 315 -7.41 7.69 -31.29
CA THR A 315 -7.01 9.03 -30.85
C THR A 315 -7.80 10.08 -31.62
N VAL A 316 -8.37 11.04 -30.90
CA VAL A 316 -9.08 12.20 -31.47
C VAL A 316 -8.41 13.48 -31.03
N ALA A 317 -8.43 14.51 -31.88
CA ALA A 317 -7.68 15.73 -31.62
C ALA A 317 -8.35 16.65 -30.58
N ASN A 318 -9.68 16.54 -30.43
CA ASN A 318 -10.46 17.46 -29.61
C ASN A 318 -11.81 16.88 -29.15
N ARG A 319 -12.45 17.59 -28.22
CA ARG A 319 -13.75 17.24 -27.64
C ARG A 319 -14.88 17.08 -28.67
N ARG A 320 -14.83 17.80 -29.80
CA ARG A 320 -15.90 17.72 -30.83
C ARG A 320 -15.81 16.40 -31.58
N GLU A 321 -14.61 15.97 -31.94
CA GLU A 321 -14.38 14.65 -32.54
C GLU A 321 -14.72 13.54 -31.56
N ALA A 322 -14.30 13.66 -30.30
CA ALA A 322 -14.69 12.72 -29.24
C ALA A 322 -16.22 12.59 -29.14
N ALA A 323 -16.93 13.72 -29.13
CA ALA A 323 -18.40 13.74 -29.08
C ALA A 323 -19.05 13.01 -30.27
N ARG A 324 -18.54 13.21 -31.48
CA ARG A 324 -19.07 12.54 -32.68
C ARG A 324 -18.87 11.03 -32.61
N LEU A 325 -17.67 10.58 -32.22
CA LEU A 325 -17.38 9.15 -32.09
C LEU A 325 -18.21 8.51 -30.98
N LEU A 326 -18.26 9.11 -29.79
CA LEU A 326 -19.06 8.61 -28.67
C LEU A 326 -20.55 8.53 -29.04
N LEU A 327 -21.09 9.54 -29.72
CA LEU A 327 -22.48 9.53 -30.20
C LEU A 327 -22.71 8.42 -31.23
N ALA A 328 -21.76 8.15 -32.12
CA ALA A 328 -21.85 7.06 -33.08
C ALA A 328 -21.85 5.69 -32.39
N LEU A 329 -20.96 5.47 -31.41
CA LEU A 329 -20.88 4.23 -30.63
C LEU A 329 -22.12 3.97 -29.78
N VAL A 330 -22.68 5.02 -29.17
CA VAL A 330 -23.92 4.92 -28.40
C VAL A 330 -25.10 4.60 -29.32
N ARG A 331 -25.16 5.21 -30.52
CA ARG A 331 -26.22 4.93 -31.51
C ARG A 331 -26.13 3.53 -32.10
N SER A 332 -24.95 2.92 -32.15
CA SER A 332 -24.77 1.54 -32.57
C SER A 332 -25.03 0.52 -31.46
N GLY A 333 -25.41 0.97 -30.25
CA GLY A 333 -25.71 0.10 -29.11
C GLY A 333 -24.48 -0.44 -28.36
N ALA A 334 -23.26 -0.03 -28.73
CA ALA A 334 -22.03 -0.51 -28.10
C ALA A 334 -21.66 0.27 -26.83
N GLY A 335 -22.00 1.56 -26.77
CA GLY A 335 -21.46 2.48 -25.77
C GLY A 335 -19.98 2.81 -26.03
N GLY A 336 -19.44 3.82 -25.36
CA GLY A 336 -18.06 4.26 -25.55
C GLY A 336 -17.39 4.71 -24.27
N VAL A 337 -16.07 4.55 -24.22
CA VAL A 337 -15.21 5.05 -23.15
C VAL A 337 -14.32 6.13 -23.71
N VAL A 338 -14.17 7.24 -23.00
CA VAL A 338 -13.22 8.30 -23.35
C VAL A 338 -12.22 8.49 -22.23
N LYS A 339 -10.94 8.54 -22.57
CA LYS A 339 -9.81 8.61 -21.65
C LYS A 339 -8.85 9.73 -22.06
N THR A 340 -8.12 10.29 -21.10
CA THR A 340 -6.91 11.08 -21.35
C THR A 340 -5.72 10.16 -21.64
N GLU A 341 -4.62 10.71 -22.19
CA GLU A 341 -3.40 9.92 -22.47
C GLU A 341 -2.76 9.34 -21.20
N HIS A 342 -2.71 10.16 -20.15
CA HIS A 342 -2.25 9.82 -18.80
C HIS A 342 -3.36 10.14 -17.81
N GLY A 343 -3.45 9.38 -16.71
CA GLY A 343 -4.43 9.56 -15.65
C GLY A 343 -4.30 8.47 -14.58
N VAL A 344 -4.84 8.72 -13.39
CA VAL A 344 -4.71 7.83 -12.21
C VAL A 344 -6.08 7.46 -11.64
N GLY A 345 -6.28 6.19 -11.28
CA GLY A 345 -7.46 5.71 -10.55
C GLY A 345 -8.79 6.01 -11.27
N GLY A 346 -8.80 5.88 -12.61
CA GLY A 346 -9.94 6.22 -13.46
C GLY A 346 -10.21 7.71 -13.66
N SER A 347 -9.40 8.60 -13.09
CA SER A 347 -9.46 10.03 -13.40
C SER A 347 -9.23 10.28 -14.89
N GLY A 348 -10.11 11.07 -15.51
CA GLY A 348 -10.08 11.33 -16.95
C GLY A 348 -10.68 10.21 -17.80
N THR A 349 -11.17 9.12 -17.19
CA THR A 349 -11.95 8.07 -17.87
C THR A 349 -13.44 8.32 -17.65
N HIS A 350 -14.21 8.41 -18.74
CA HIS A 350 -15.66 8.54 -18.69
C HIS A 350 -16.32 7.50 -19.58
N VAL A 351 -17.34 6.84 -19.05
CA VAL A 351 -18.13 5.84 -19.77
C VAL A 351 -19.44 6.49 -20.21
N VAL A 352 -19.79 6.34 -21.49
CA VAL A 352 -21.03 6.83 -22.08
C VAL A 352 -21.79 5.66 -22.69
N ARG A 353 -22.95 5.33 -22.11
CA ARG A 353 -23.80 4.22 -22.58
C ARG A 353 -25.08 4.68 -23.28
N SER A 354 -25.52 5.91 -23.03
CA SER A 354 -26.74 6.47 -23.61
C SER A 354 -26.53 7.90 -24.09
N VAL A 355 -27.41 8.36 -24.99
CA VAL A 355 -27.36 9.74 -25.51
C VAL A 355 -27.56 10.76 -24.38
N ARG A 356 -28.38 10.42 -23.37
CA ARG A 356 -28.59 11.24 -22.18
C ARG A 356 -27.30 11.38 -21.34
N GLY A 357 -26.51 10.32 -21.23
CA GLY A 357 -25.23 10.32 -20.52
C GLY A 357 -24.09 11.08 -21.22
N LEU A 358 -24.24 11.42 -22.51
CA LEU A 358 -23.18 12.06 -23.29
C LEU A 358 -22.92 13.51 -22.86
N LEU A 359 -23.98 14.29 -22.61
CA LEU A 359 -23.90 15.73 -22.34
C LEU A 359 -23.06 16.08 -21.08
N PRO A 360 -23.26 15.42 -19.92
CA PRO A 360 -22.42 15.62 -18.73
C PRO A 360 -20.94 15.32 -19.00
N VAL A 361 -20.65 14.22 -19.70
CA VAL A 361 -19.28 13.81 -20.03
C VAL A 361 -18.59 14.84 -20.90
N LEU A 362 -19.23 15.34 -21.97
CA LEU A 362 -18.63 16.33 -22.86
C LEU A 362 -18.26 17.66 -22.16
N ARG A 363 -19.00 18.04 -21.11
CA ARG A 363 -18.69 19.21 -20.30
C ARG A 363 -17.47 18.99 -19.39
N ALA A 364 -17.25 17.76 -18.94
CA ALA A 364 -16.17 17.36 -18.05
C ALA A 364 -14.85 17.06 -18.79
N LEU A 365 -14.89 16.68 -20.07
CA LEU A 365 -13.68 16.31 -20.82
C LEU A 365 -12.63 17.43 -20.84
N PRO A 366 -11.33 17.13 -20.77
CA PRO A 366 -10.27 18.14 -20.92
C PRO A 366 -10.12 18.62 -22.38
N ARG A 367 -9.39 19.72 -22.58
CA ARG A 367 -9.03 20.20 -23.93
C ARG A 367 -7.80 19.42 -24.42
N GLY A 368 -7.66 19.31 -25.73
CA GLY A 368 -6.56 18.58 -26.37
C GLY A 368 -6.94 17.17 -26.79
N PRO A 369 -5.95 16.35 -27.15
CA PRO A 369 -6.16 14.98 -27.62
C PRO A 369 -6.83 14.10 -26.56
N LEU A 370 -7.70 13.20 -27.02
CA LEU A 370 -8.40 12.23 -26.19
C LEU A 370 -8.33 10.85 -26.85
N LEU A 371 -8.48 9.81 -26.05
CA LEU A 371 -8.59 8.43 -26.50
C LEU A 371 -10.04 8.00 -26.39
N VAL A 372 -10.61 7.47 -27.47
CA VAL A 372 -11.97 6.91 -27.49
C VAL A 372 -11.88 5.42 -27.77
N GLU A 373 -12.48 4.63 -26.89
CA GLU A 373 -12.54 3.18 -26.95
C GLU A 373 -13.99 2.71 -27.06
N ASP A 374 -14.18 1.55 -27.68
CA ASP A 374 -15.46 0.86 -27.66
C ASP A 374 -15.71 0.35 -26.22
N TYR A 375 -16.92 0.56 -25.68
CA TYR A 375 -17.28 -0.04 -24.39
C TYR A 375 -17.50 -1.53 -24.60
N LEU A 376 -16.76 -2.36 -23.85
CA LEU A 376 -16.95 -3.80 -23.90
C LEU A 376 -18.25 -4.12 -23.16
N THR A 377 -19.32 -4.40 -23.89
CA THR A 377 -20.62 -4.82 -23.36
C THR A 377 -20.60 -6.31 -23.04
N ASP A 378 -21.20 -6.68 -21.89
CA ASP A 378 -21.64 -8.04 -21.60
C ASP A 378 -22.80 -8.39 -22.54
N VAL A 379 -22.50 -8.86 -23.74
CA VAL A 379 -23.53 -9.45 -24.61
C VAL A 379 -23.52 -10.95 -24.35
N ALA A 380 -24.41 -11.38 -23.45
CA ALA A 380 -24.87 -12.76 -23.44
C ALA A 380 -25.67 -13.00 -24.75
N ASP A 381 -25.21 -13.97 -25.54
CA ASP A 381 -25.90 -14.64 -26.65
C ASP A 381 -27.01 -13.85 -27.37
N GLY A 382 -26.66 -13.10 -28.42
CA GLY A 382 -27.49 -12.89 -29.61
C GLY A 382 -28.87 -12.20 -29.48
N SER A 383 -29.37 -11.90 -28.29
CA SER A 383 -30.61 -11.15 -28.10
C SER A 383 -30.36 -9.65 -28.19
N ALA A 384 -31.13 -8.98 -29.04
CA ALA A 384 -31.12 -7.53 -29.17
C ALA A 384 -31.27 -6.84 -27.79
N PRO A 385 -30.57 -5.73 -27.54
CA PRO A 385 -30.64 -5.05 -26.25
C PRO A 385 -32.07 -4.61 -25.96
N GLY A 386 -32.63 -5.10 -24.85
CA GLY A 386 -33.85 -4.57 -24.27
C GLY A 386 -33.66 -3.08 -23.95
N GLN A 387 -34.70 -2.29 -24.18
CA GLN A 387 -34.75 -0.87 -23.82
C GLN A 387 -34.71 -0.73 -22.28
N GLY A 388 -33.51 -0.73 -21.71
CA GLY A 388 -33.25 -0.51 -20.29
C GLY A 388 -31.83 0.00 -20.10
N ASP A 389 -31.63 0.90 -19.14
CA ASP A 389 -30.33 1.54 -18.85
C ASP A 389 -29.31 0.59 -18.13
N SER A 390 -29.60 -0.71 -18.04
CA SER A 390 -28.76 -1.71 -17.35
C SER A 390 -28.40 -2.90 -18.27
N PRO A 391 -27.12 -3.36 -18.29
CA PRO A 391 -26.71 -4.55 -19.04
C PRO A 391 -27.30 -5.84 -18.44
N PRO A 392 -27.21 -7.00 -19.12
CA PRO A 392 -27.25 -8.27 -18.42
C PRO A 392 -26.03 -8.31 -17.50
N ASP A 393 -26.25 -8.29 -16.19
CA ASP A 393 -25.17 -8.35 -15.22
C ASP A 393 -24.37 -9.64 -15.42
N LEU A 394 -23.02 -9.55 -15.37
CA LEU A 394 -22.19 -10.72 -15.04
C LEU A 394 -22.84 -11.43 -13.84
N PRO A 395 -22.77 -12.78 -13.75
CA PRO A 395 -23.17 -13.45 -12.53
C PRO A 395 -22.52 -12.74 -11.34
N PRO A 396 -23.23 -12.48 -10.23
CA PRO A 396 -22.75 -11.64 -9.13
C PRO A 396 -21.39 -12.09 -8.56
N ASP A 397 -21.00 -13.33 -8.85
CA ASP A 397 -19.79 -13.99 -8.37
C ASP A 397 -18.56 -13.79 -9.29
N VAL A 398 -18.72 -13.19 -10.49
CA VAL A 398 -17.61 -12.93 -11.42
C VAL A 398 -17.06 -11.52 -11.20
N PRO A 399 -15.81 -11.36 -10.70
CA PRO A 399 -15.23 -10.04 -10.52
C PRO A 399 -15.01 -9.36 -11.87
N ARG A 400 -15.48 -8.11 -11.97
CA ARG A 400 -15.35 -7.30 -13.19
C ARG A 400 -13.97 -6.67 -13.31
N ASP A 401 -13.47 -6.04 -12.26
CA ASP A 401 -12.24 -5.26 -12.28
C ASP A 401 -11.11 -6.04 -11.59
N LEU A 402 -10.07 -6.36 -12.34
CA LEU A 402 -8.94 -7.19 -11.92
C LEU A 402 -7.63 -6.48 -12.23
N THR A 403 -6.58 -6.84 -11.51
CA THR A 403 -5.23 -6.37 -11.83
C THR A 403 -4.22 -7.50 -11.64
N TYR A 404 -3.11 -7.43 -12.36
CA TYR A 404 -1.94 -8.26 -12.18
C TYR A 404 -0.79 -7.35 -11.75
N ASP A 405 -0.05 -7.74 -10.71
CA ASP A 405 1.17 -7.07 -10.30
C ASP A 405 2.40 -7.93 -10.63
N GLY A 406 3.47 -7.28 -11.09
CA GLY A 406 4.75 -7.88 -11.41
C GLY A 406 5.92 -6.96 -11.09
N LEU A 407 7.11 -7.54 -11.10
CA LEU A 407 8.37 -6.81 -10.87
C LEU A 407 9.37 -7.16 -11.97
N VAL A 408 10.02 -6.14 -12.54
CA VAL A 408 11.24 -6.33 -13.32
C VAL A 408 12.44 -5.98 -12.44
N ASP A 409 13.24 -6.99 -12.08
CA ASP A 409 14.42 -6.81 -11.23
C ASP A 409 15.58 -6.13 -11.98
N PRO A 410 16.66 -5.67 -11.30
CA PRO A 410 17.79 -5.01 -11.95
C PRO A 410 18.43 -5.80 -13.10
N ALA A 411 18.41 -7.13 -13.06
CA ALA A 411 18.93 -7.99 -14.12
C ALA A 411 17.99 -8.08 -15.34
N GLY A 412 16.77 -7.55 -15.24
CA GLY A 412 15.73 -7.65 -16.26
C GLY A 412 14.88 -8.91 -16.13
N THR A 413 14.99 -9.65 -15.03
CA THR A 413 14.16 -10.82 -14.77
C THR A 413 12.78 -10.36 -14.33
N VAL A 414 11.74 -10.97 -14.90
CA VAL A 414 10.36 -10.73 -14.51
C VAL A 414 9.98 -11.67 -13.38
N HIS A 415 9.41 -11.13 -12.31
CA HIS A 415 8.87 -11.88 -11.18
C HIS A 415 7.38 -11.59 -11.06
N ASP A 416 6.55 -12.63 -11.13
CA ASP A 416 5.11 -12.51 -10.91
C ASP A 416 4.84 -12.29 -9.42
N VAL A 417 4.05 -11.26 -9.08
CA VAL A 417 3.60 -11.02 -7.70
C VAL A 417 2.27 -11.73 -7.47
N GLY A 418 1.29 -11.48 -8.34
CA GLY A 418 -0.03 -12.11 -8.26
C GLY A 418 -1.11 -11.33 -9.01
N ALA A 419 -2.35 -11.79 -8.87
CA ALA A 419 -3.53 -11.08 -9.35
C ALA A 419 -4.42 -10.65 -8.17
N ALA A 420 -5.07 -9.49 -8.30
CA ALA A 420 -5.98 -8.94 -7.30
C ALA A 420 -7.35 -8.62 -7.91
N ARG A 421 -8.39 -8.67 -7.07
CA ARG A 421 -9.71 -8.12 -7.40
C ARG A 421 -9.75 -6.68 -6.95
N MET A 422 -10.03 -5.74 -7.86
CA MET A 422 -10.19 -4.34 -7.51
C MET A 422 -11.64 -4.05 -7.07
N ASP A 423 -11.79 -3.15 -6.09
CA ASP A 423 -13.06 -2.50 -5.77
C ASP A 423 -13.11 -1.17 -6.52
N VAL A 424 -13.99 -1.10 -7.52
CA VAL A 424 -14.18 0.07 -8.39
C VAL A 424 -15.64 0.47 -8.34
N ALA A 425 -15.91 1.71 -7.93
CA ALA A 425 -17.25 2.30 -8.01
C ALA A 425 -17.30 3.31 -9.15
N ASP A 426 -18.19 3.09 -10.11
CA ASP A 426 -18.26 3.80 -11.40
C ASP A 426 -16.96 3.63 -12.21
N THR A 427 -16.02 4.54 -12.00
CA THR A 427 -14.66 4.50 -12.56
C THR A 427 -13.59 4.73 -11.50
N ALA A 428 -13.98 5.01 -10.26
CA ALA A 428 -13.05 5.34 -9.20
C ALA A 428 -12.59 4.09 -8.46
N TYR A 429 -11.27 3.85 -8.48
CA TYR A 429 -10.63 2.85 -7.64
C TYR A 429 -10.82 3.18 -6.15
N ARG A 430 -11.17 2.17 -5.34
CA ARG A 430 -11.42 2.30 -3.90
C ARG A 430 -10.59 1.35 -3.03
N GLY A 431 -9.96 0.35 -3.63
CA GLY A 431 -9.24 -0.69 -2.90
C GLY A 431 -9.09 -1.96 -3.73
N ALA A 432 -8.48 -2.98 -3.15
CA ALA A 432 -8.30 -4.27 -3.78
C ALA A 432 -8.26 -5.39 -2.74
N THR A 433 -8.64 -6.60 -3.15
CA THR A 433 -8.51 -7.82 -2.36
C THR A 433 -7.54 -8.78 -3.02
N VAL A 434 -6.57 -9.27 -2.25
CA VAL A 434 -5.58 -10.28 -2.65
C VAL A 434 -5.66 -11.50 -1.73
N GLY A 435 -5.15 -12.63 -2.21
CA GLY A 435 -5.07 -13.88 -1.44
C GLY A 435 -6.02 -14.97 -1.95
N PRO A 436 -6.17 -16.07 -1.20
CA PRO A 436 -6.89 -17.26 -1.65
C PRO A 436 -8.33 -16.98 -2.06
N GLY A 437 -8.70 -17.33 -3.29
CA GLY A 437 -10.06 -17.15 -3.80
C GLY A 437 -10.46 -15.70 -4.08
N ALA A 438 -9.57 -14.72 -3.94
CA ALA A 438 -9.88 -13.32 -4.25
C ALA A 438 -10.15 -13.10 -5.75
N VAL A 439 -9.44 -13.85 -6.61
CA VAL A 439 -9.60 -13.88 -8.06
C VAL A 439 -9.84 -15.32 -8.49
N PRO A 440 -10.86 -15.63 -9.32
CA PRO A 440 -11.08 -16.98 -9.84
C PRO A 440 -9.85 -17.53 -10.58
N ASP A 441 -9.51 -18.79 -10.35
CA ASP A 441 -8.27 -19.42 -10.85
C ASP A 441 -8.06 -19.24 -12.37
N ARG A 442 -9.13 -19.37 -13.15
CA ARG A 442 -9.06 -19.17 -14.61
C ARG A 442 -8.68 -17.74 -14.97
N ALA A 443 -9.30 -16.75 -14.33
CA ALA A 443 -9.01 -15.34 -14.58
C ALA A 443 -7.58 -14.99 -14.10
N ALA A 444 -7.19 -15.45 -12.91
CA ALA A 444 -5.84 -15.28 -12.39
C ALA A 444 -4.79 -15.87 -13.33
N SER A 445 -5.03 -17.08 -13.86
CA SER A 445 -4.14 -17.74 -14.81
C SER A 445 -3.99 -16.99 -16.14
N ILE A 446 -5.06 -16.36 -16.63
CA ILE A 446 -5.02 -15.51 -17.83
C ILE A 446 -4.23 -14.22 -17.55
N ALA A 447 -4.53 -13.56 -16.43
CA ALA A 447 -3.89 -12.31 -16.01
C ALA A 447 -2.39 -12.50 -15.80
N LEU A 448 -1.97 -13.55 -15.07
CA LEU A 448 -0.56 -13.90 -14.84
C LEU A 448 0.19 -14.13 -16.16
N ARG A 449 -0.34 -14.97 -17.07
CA ARG A 449 0.34 -15.23 -18.35
C ARG A 449 0.51 -13.97 -19.20
N PHE A 450 -0.54 -13.14 -19.29
CA PHE A 450 -0.47 -11.92 -20.10
C PHE A 450 0.38 -10.84 -19.44
N GLY A 451 0.23 -10.65 -18.13
CA GLY A 451 1.01 -9.74 -17.31
C GLY A 451 2.50 -10.06 -17.37
N HIS A 452 2.89 -11.33 -17.25
CA HIS A 452 4.27 -11.77 -17.42
C HIS A 452 4.83 -11.41 -18.82
N ALA A 453 4.04 -11.63 -19.88
CA ALA A 453 4.44 -11.26 -21.25
C ALA A 453 4.62 -9.75 -21.42
N VAL A 454 3.76 -8.94 -20.79
CA VAL A 454 3.95 -7.48 -20.70
C VAL A 454 5.27 -7.18 -19.97
N GLY A 455 5.54 -7.83 -18.84
CA GLY A 455 6.79 -7.67 -18.09
C GLY A 455 8.05 -7.93 -18.92
N LEU A 456 8.04 -8.93 -19.79
CA LEU A 456 9.18 -9.22 -20.67
C LEU A 456 9.43 -8.07 -21.66
N GLU A 457 8.37 -7.47 -22.20
CA GLU A 457 8.46 -6.31 -23.09
C GLU A 457 8.90 -5.04 -22.34
N LEU A 458 8.43 -4.86 -21.10
CA LEU A 458 8.90 -3.78 -20.22
C LEU A 458 10.40 -3.93 -19.94
N ALA A 459 10.85 -5.13 -19.57
CA ALA A 459 12.25 -5.45 -19.31
C ALA A 459 13.14 -5.18 -20.53
N ALA A 460 12.68 -5.60 -21.72
CA ALA A 460 13.36 -5.38 -23.00
C ALA A 460 13.44 -3.88 -23.38
N SER A 461 12.46 -3.07 -22.96
CA SER A 461 12.48 -1.62 -23.11
C SER A 461 13.37 -0.88 -22.10
N GLY A 462 14.02 -1.61 -21.18
CA GLY A 462 14.90 -1.06 -20.15
C GLY A 462 14.21 -0.66 -18.85
N TYR A 463 12.90 -0.95 -18.70
CA TYR A 463 12.19 -0.69 -17.44
C TYR A 463 12.68 -1.63 -16.33
N ARG A 464 12.82 -1.09 -15.12
CA ARG A 464 13.22 -1.79 -13.89
C ARG A 464 12.35 -1.24 -12.77
N GLY A 465 11.64 -2.11 -12.06
CA GLY A 465 10.69 -1.69 -11.04
C GLY A 465 9.37 -2.45 -11.06
N TRP A 466 8.47 -2.01 -10.19
CA TRP A 466 7.13 -2.56 -10.04
C TRP A 466 6.21 -2.12 -11.17
N TYR A 467 5.43 -3.03 -11.72
CA TYR A 467 4.38 -2.68 -12.66
C TYR A 467 3.11 -3.46 -12.37
N ASP A 468 1.99 -2.91 -12.81
CA ASP A 468 0.74 -3.66 -12.88
C ASP A 468 0.11 -3.56 -14.28
N VAL A 469 -0.82 -4.48 -14.53
CA VAL A 469 -1.68 -4.49 -15.71
C VAL A 469 -3.11 -4.64 -15.23
N ASP A 470 -3.92 -3.61 -15.47
CA ASP A 470 -5.33 -3.63 -15.12
C ASP A 470 -6.14 -4.32 -16.21
N PHE A 471 -7.18 -5.05 -15.80
CA PHE A 471 -8.10 -5.76 -16.66
C PHE A 471 -9.54 -5.48 -16.26
N VAL A 472 -10.41 -5.50 -17.27
CA VAL A 472 -11.84 -5.76 -17.07
C VAL A 472 -12.20 -7.13 -17.61
N THR A 473 -13.08 -7.84 -16.92
CA THR A 473 -13.68 -9.07 -17.43
C THR A 473 -14.58 -8.71 -18.62
N ALA A 474 -14.34 -9.39 -19.74
CA ALA A 474 -15.09 -9.25 -20.98
C ALA A 474 -15.96 -10.50 -21.21
N THR A 475 -16.68 -10.53 -22.33
CA THR A 475 -17.58 -11.64 -22.69
C THR A 475 -16.89 -13.02 -22.67
N ALA A 476 -17.67 -14.04 -22.32
CA ALA A 476 -17.23 -15.45 -22.25
C ALA A 476 -16.01 -15.70 -21.32
N GLY A 477 -15.82 -14.87 -20.29
CA GLY A 477 -14.73 -15.03 -19.31
C GLY A 477 -13.34 -14.72 -19.89
N ARG A 478 -13.27 -13.92 -20.96
CA ARG A 478 -12.03 -13.33 -21.47
C ARG A 478 -11.65 -12.12 -20.62
N LEU A 479 -10.38 -11.74 -20.61
CA LEU A 479 -9.92 -10.51 -19.96
C LEU A 479 -9.59 -9.46 -21.01
N ALA A 480 -9.84 -8.19 -20.69
CA ALA A 480 -9.48 -7.06 -21.52
C ALA A 480 -8.56 -6.11 -20.76
N PRO A 481 -7.27 -6.02 -21.13
CA PRO A 481 -6.33 -5.14 -20.46
C PRO A 481 -6.67 -3.67 -20.76
N THR A 482 -6.68 -2.83 -19.73
CA THR A 482 -7.11 -1.43 -19.81
C THR A 482 -5.98 -0.43 -19.71
N GLU A 483 -4.98 -0.70 -18.88
CA GLU A 483 -3.80 0.15 -18.68
C GLU A 483 -2.62 -0.62 -18.08
N ILE A 484 -1.43 -0.03 -18.15
CA ILE A 484 -0.21 -0.47 -17.46
C ILE A 484 0.17 0.68 -16.52
N ASN A 485 0.48 0.38 -15.26
CA ASN A 485 1.07 1.34 -14.35
C ASN A 485 2.51 0.91 -14.02
N LEU A 486 3.47 1.83 -14.07
CA LEU A 486 4.91 1.58 -13.91
C LEU A 486 5.43 2.15 -12.58
N ARG A 487 4.71 1.81 -11.52
CA ARG A 487 4.87 2.31 -10.14
C ARG A 487 4.18 1.34 -9.16
N LEU A 488 4.35 1.57 -7.87
CA LEU A 488 3.46 1.00 -6.87
C LEU A 488 2.05 1.57 -7.01
N THR A 489 1.05 0.75 -6.69
CA THR A 489 -0.37 1.09 -6.68
C THR A 489 -1.04 0.59 -5.40
N GLY A 490 -2.34 0.88 -5.24
CA GLY A 490 -3.13 0.41 -4.10
C GLY A 490 -3.14 -1.13 -3.94
N PRO A 491 -3.26 -1.94 -5.01
CA PRO A 491 -3.10 -3.39 -4.94
C PRO A 491 -1.71 -3.83 -4.46
N SER A 492 -0.65 -3.14 -4.87
CA SER A 492 0.73 -3.49 -4.53
C SER A 492 0.96 -3.55 -3.02
N VAL A 493 0.38 -2.61 -2.26
CA VAL A 493 0.50 -2.62 -0.80
C VAL A 493 -0.25 -3.78 -0.13
N ALA A 494 -1.33 -4.27 -0.74
CA ALA A 494 -2.05 -5.44 -0.24
C ALA A 494 -1.20 -6.71 -0.38
N PHE A 495 -0.47 -6.87 -1.49
CA PHE A 495 0.50 -7.96 -1.66
C PHE A 495 1.65 -7.89 -0.67
N MET A 496 2.18 -6.69 -0.38
CA MET A 496 3.25 -6.50 0.61
C MET A 496 2.81 -6.84 2.03
N VAL A 497 1.64 -6.33 2.44
CA VAL A 497 1.06 -6.63 3.76
C VAL A 497 0.76 -8.12 3.88
N LYS A 498 0.20 -8.73 2.83
CA LYS A 498 -0.01 -10.17 2.78
C LYS A 498 1.29 -10.95 2.99
N ALA A 499 2.32 -10.62 2.22
CA ALA A 499 3.62 -11.29 2.32
C ALA A 499 4.18 -11.19 3.74
N ARG A 500 4.13 -10.00 4.37
CA ARG A 500 4.60 -9.83 5.75
C ARG A 500 3.76 -10.60 6.77
N LEU A 501 2.44 -10.61 6.63
CA LEU A 501 1.57 -11.32 7.57
C LEU A 501 1.72 -12.84 7.44
N ASP A 502 1.84 -13.37 6.23
CA ASP A 502 2.14 -14.79 6.02
C ASP A 502 3.50 -15.17 6.62
N GLU A 503 4.52 -14.31 6.48
CA GLU A 503 5.86 -14.54 7.07
C GLU A 503 5.86 -14.51 8.60
N THR A 504 5.04 -13.67 9.22
CA THR A 504 5.09 -13.40 10.67
C THR A 504 3.99 -14.09 11.48
N ARG A 505 2.92 -14.52 10.81
CA ARG A 505 1.78 -15.19 11.44
C ARG A 505 1.53 -16.58 10.84
N GLY A 506 2.22 -16.95 9.77
CA GLY A 506 1.98 -18.19 9.03
C GLY A 506 0.65 -18.17 8.25
N GLY A 507 0.43 -19.22 7.46
CA GLY A 507 -0.80 -19.38 6.67
C GLY A 507 -0.84 -18.50 5.42
N ASP A 508 -2.04 -18.39 4.86
CA ASP A 508 -2.30 -17.72 3.58
C ASP A 508 -3.45 -16.70 3.78
N HIS A 509 -3.12 -15.47 4.15
CA HIS A 509 -4.13 -14.45 4.47
C HIS A 509 -4.82 -13.91 3.21
N LEU A 510 -6.11 -13.65 3.31
CA LEU A 510 -6.79 -12.65 2.49
C LEU A 510 -6.44 -11.26 3.02
N VAL A 511 -6.16 -10.31 2.13
CA VAL A 511 -5.92 -8.91 2.48
C VAL A 511 -6.76 -8.01 1.58
N ARG A 512 -7.56 -7.14 2.19
CA ARG A 512 -8.39 -6.14 1.52
C ARG A 512 -7.94 -4.73 1.89
N SER A 513 -7.51 -3.96 0.90
CA SER A 513 -7.32 -2.52 1.05
C SER A 513 -8.63 -1.79 0.83
N LEU A 514 -8.85 -0.77 1.66
CA LEU A 514 -9.97 0.17 1.60
C LEU A 514 -9.34 1.56 1.70
N ASP A 515 -9.05 2.17 0.56
CA ASP A 515 -8.23 3.38 0.50
C ASP A 515 -9.00 4.63 0.95
N HIS A 516 -10.33 4.54 1.00
CA HIS A 516 -11.19 5.66 1.37
C HIS A 516 -12.44 5.19 2.14
N ILE A 517 -12.35 5.24 3.46
CA ILE A 517 -13.47 5.12 4.40
C ILE A 517 -13.82 6.52 4.91
N PRO A 518 -14.96 7.09 4.51
CA PRO A 518 -15.40 8.38 5.02
C PRO A 518 -15.51 8.36 6.54
N LEU A 519 -14.96 9.38 7.18
CA LEU A 519 -15.17 9.66 8.59
C LEU A 519 -16.30 10.67 8.73
N GLY A 520 -17.17 10.45 9.70
CA GLY A 520 -18.24 11.40 9.99
C GLY A 520 -17.79 12.62 10.80
N ALA A 521 -16.54 12.65 11.27
CA ALA A 521 -15.99 13.75 12.05
C ALA A 521 -14.48 13.87 11.84
N ARG A 522 -13.96 15.09 12.01
CA ARG A 522 -12.52 15.33 12.07
C ARG A 522 -11.98 14.91 13.42
N LEU A 523 -10.90 14.15 13.44
CA LEU A 523 -10.27 13.69 14.68
C LEU A 523 -8.87 14.29 14.79
N PRO A 524 -8.55 15.00 15.89
CA PRO A 524 -7.16 15.37 16.16
C PRO A 524 -6.32 14.12 16.42
N ASP A 525 -5.01 14.23 16.16
CA ASP A 525 -4.07 13.11 16.09
C ASP A 525 -4.13 12.17 17.30
N ALA A 526 -4.13 12.70 18.52
CA ALA A 526 -4.15 11.88 19.73
C ALA A 526 -5.44 11.04 19.85
N GLN A 527 -6.61 11.63 19.53
CA GLN A 527 -7.88 10.92 19.56
C GLN A 527 -7.97 9.90 18.42
N LEU A 528 -7.46 10.25 17.23
CA LEU A 528 -7.39 9.33 16.11
C LEU A 528 -6.57 8.08 16.46
N ILE A 529 -5.38 8.25 17.03
CA ILE A 529 -4.51 7.13 17.39
C ILE A 529 -5.12 6.28 18.51
N ALA A 530 -5.77 6.88 19.50
CA ALA A 530 -6.49 6.13 20.53
C ALA A 530 -7.62 5.29 19.92
N TRP A 531 -8.43 5.89 19.03
CA TRP A 531 -9.54 5.22 18.35
C TRP A 531 -9.04 4.08 17.44
N LEU A 532 -7.96 4.30 16.68
CA LEU A 532 -7.35 3.26 15.85
C LEU A 532 -6.82 2.10 16.70
N LYS A 533 -6.20 2.36 17.86
CA LYS A 533 -5.75 1.30 18.79
C LYS A 533 -6.91 0.45 19.29
N GLU A 534 -8.02 1.07 19.68
CA GLU A 534 -9.23 0.34 20.08
C GLU A 534 -9.76 -0.51 18.91
N LEU A 535 -9.86 0.07 17.72
CA LEU A 535 -10.39 -0.60 16.55
C LEU A 535 -9.53 -1.80 16.13
N THR A 536 -8.19 -1.69 16.21
CA THR A 536 -7.31 -2.84 15.98
C THR A 536 -7.52 -3.97 16.98
N THR A 537 -7.83 -3.64 18.24
CA THR A 537 -8.13 -4.64 19.28
C THR A 537 -9.45 -5.34 19.00
N ARG A 538 -10.48 -4.59 18.59
CA ARG A 538 -11.79 -5.14 18.22
C ARG A 538 -11.70 -6.04 16.98
N CYS A 539 -10.94 -5.64 15.96
CA CYS A 539 -10.68 -6.48 14.77
C CYS A 539 -9.95 -7.79 15.15
N ALA A 540 -8.95 -7.70 16.04
CA ALA A 540 -8.24 -8.89 16.52
C ALA A 540 -9.17 -9.88 17.24
N GLY A 541 -10.16 -9.37 17.99
CA GLY A 541 -11.17 -10.19 18.67
C GLY A 541 -12.07 -11.02 17.75
N ILE A 542 -12.16 -10.66 16.47
CA ILE A 542 -12.91 -11.40 15.43
C ILE A 542 -11.99 -12.11 14.43
N GLY A 543 -10.70 -12.26 14.76
CA GLY A 543 -9.74 -12.99 13.93
C GLY A 543 -9.19 -12.19 12.74
N ALA A 544 -9.28 -10.87 12.76
CA ALA A 544 -8.79 -9.99 11.70
C ALA A 544 -7.66 -9.06 12.18
N VAL A 545 -6.79 -8.66 11.25
CA VAL A 545 -5.74 -7.66 11.45
C VAL A 545 -6.15 -6.38 10.74
N LEU A 546 -6.13 -5.26 11.46
CA LEU A 546 -6.36 -3.93 10.89
C LEU A 546 -5.04 -3.17 10.81
N VAL A 547 -4.73 -2.64 9.63
CA VAL A 547 -3.54 -1.82 9.35
C VAL A 547 -4.01 -0.45 8.83
N PRO A 548 -3.91 0.64 9.61
CA PRO A 548 -4.33 1.95 9.14
C PRO A 548 -3.30 2.54 8.18
N SER A 549 -3.64 2.70 6.90
CA SER A 549 -2.69 3.07 5.85
C SER A 549 -2.66 4.56 5.51
N ILE A 550 -3.79 5.26 5.60
CA ILE A 550 -3.87 6.70 5.31
C ILE A 550 -4.55 7.41 6.49
N PRO A 551 -3.79 7.80 7.53
CA PRO A 551 -4.35 8.48 8.70
C PRO A 551 -4.51 10.00 8.50
N THR A 552 -3.73 10.58 7.59
CA THR A 552 -3.56 12.05 7.45
C THR A 552 -4.79 12.77 6.91
N ALA A 553 -5.68 12.04 6.24
CA ALA A 553 -6.94 12.59 5.76
C ALA A 553 -8.02 12.71 6.85
N ALA A 554 -7.75 12.24 8.07
CA ALA A 554 -8.74 12.25 9.15
C ALA A 554 -9.10 13.65 9.67
N PHE A 555 -8.31 14.68 9.36
CA PHE A 555 -8.56 16.07 9.73
C PHE A 555 -8.98 16.96 8.54
N ASP A 556 -9.21 16.36 7.38
CA ASP A 556 -9.63 17.04 6.15
C ASP A 556 -11.06 17.63 6.27
N PRO A 557 -11.40 18.73 5.56
CA PRO A 557 -12.78 19.10 5.25
C PRO A 557 -13.77 17.97 5.01
N ALA A 558 -13.41 16.99 4.18
CA ALA A 558 -14.15 15.75 4.00
C ALA A 558 -13.28 14.59 4.54
N PRO A 559 -13.31 14.32 5.86
CA PRO A 559 -12.33 13.45 6.47
C PRO A 559 -12.54 11.99 6.05
N PHE A 560 -11.45 11.26 5.85
CA PHE A 560 -11.48 9.85 5.53
C PHE A 560 -10.23 9.13 6.04
N LEU A 561 -10.27 7.80 6.00
CA LEU A 561 -9.15 6.92 6.31
C LEU A 561 -8.91 5.92 5.19
N GLY A 562 -7.65 5.58 5.01
CA GLY A 562 -7.25 4.35 4.32
C GLY A 562 -6.94 3.26 5.34
N VAL A 563 -7.36 2.03 5.09
CA VAL A 563 -7.04 0.86 5.91
C VAL A 563 -6.76 -0.37 5.05
N LEU A 564 -6.02 -1.33 5.59
CA LEU A 564 -5.98 -2.70 5.11
C LEU A 564 -6.51 -3.62 6.20
N LEU A 565 -7.33 -4.58 5.79
CA LEU A 565 -7.87 -5.64 6.63
C LEU A 565 -7.28 -6.96 6.17
N ALA A 566 -6.90 -7.82 7.10
CA ALA A 566 -6.41 -9.15 6.77
C ALA A 566 -7.03 -10.22 7.66
N ALA A 567 -7.44 -11.32 7.08
CA ALA A 567 -7.99 -12.48 7.79
C ALA A 567 -7.70 -13.75 7.01
N ARG A 568 -7.87 -14.92 7.64
CA ARG A 568 -7.75 -16.21 6.94
C ARG A 568 -9.05 -16.71 6.33
N ALA A 569 -10.18 -16.23 6.86
CA ALA A 569 -11.51 -16.56 6.38
C ALA A 569 -12.19 -15.32 5.78
N PRO A 570 -12.91 -15.45 4.65
CA PRO A 570 -13.68 -14.36 4.05
C PRO A 570 -14.66 -13.70 5.04
N ASP A 571 -15.40 -14.49 5.81
CA ASP A 571 -16.39 -13.98 6.77
C ASP A 571 -15.76 -13.07 7.84
N CYS A 572 -14.55 -13.42 8.32
CA CYS A 572 -13.81 -12.57 9.26
C CYS A 572 -13.38 -11.25 8.61
N LEU A 573 -13.01 -11.28 7.33
CA LEU A 573 -12.61 -10.09 6.58
C LEU A 573 -13.80 -9.14 6.38
N ASP A 574 -14.96 -9.70 6.01
CA ASP A 574 -16.20 -8.95 5.83
C ASP A 574 -16.74 -8.39 7.16
N ALA A 575 -16.68 -9.18 8.24
CA ALA A 575 -17.03 -8.72 9.58
C ALA A 575 -16.12 -7.58 10.05
N ALA A 576 -14.82 -7.64 9.76
CA ALA A 576 -13.88 -6.56 10.08
C ALA A 576 -14.17 -5.30 9.27
N GLU A 577 -14.52 -5.42 7.99
CA GLU A 577 -14.91 -4.27 7.18
C GLU A 577 -16.18 -3.61 7.72
N ALA A 578 -17.21 -4.40 8.02
CA ALA A 578 -18.45 -3.91 8.61
C ALA A 578 -18.19 -3.20 9.95
N LEU A 579 -17.33 -3.77 10.79
CA LEU A 579 -16.91 -3.18 12.06
C LEU A 579 -16.23 -1.82 11.88
N VAL A 580 -15.25 -1.71 10.96
CA VAL A 580 -14.53 -0.46 10.71
C VAL A 580 -15.45 0.61 10.13
N ARG A 581 -16.28 0.25 9.14
CA ARG A 581 -17.25 1.19 8.55
C ARG A 581 -18.29 1.65 9.57
N GLY A 582 -18.81 0.74 10.39
CA GLY A 582 -19.74 1.05 11.47
C GLY A 582 -19.13 2.02 12.48
N ALA A 583 -17.90 1.74 12.94
CA ALA A 583 -17.19 2.62 13.87
C ALA A 583 -16.92 4.02 13.28
N ALA A 584 -16.58 4.11 11.99
CA ALA A 584 -16.41 5.38 11.29
C ALA A 584 -17.71 6.20 11.19
N GLN A 585 -18.85 5.54 10.99
CA GLN A 585 -20.17 6.15 10.96
C GLN A 585 -20.64 6.60 12.37
N ASP A 586 -20.35 5.79 13.41
CA ASP A 586 -20.67 6.11 14.81
C ASP A 586 -20.00 7.42 15.25
N LEU A 587 -18.73 7.63 14.86
CA LEU A 587 -18.03 8.90 15.10
C LEU A 587 -18.84 10.09 14.56
N GLY A 588 -19.37 9.99 13.34
CA GLY A 588 -20.22 11.03 12.76
C GLY A 588 -21.48 11.33 13.56
N ARG A 589 -22.14 10.27 14.05
CA ARG A 589 -23.38 10.42 14.83
C ARG A 589 -23.15 11.10 16.17
N ILE A 590 -22.08 10.75 16.89
CA ILE A 590 -21.74 11.35 18.19
C ILE A 590 -21.55 12.87 18.05
N PHE A 591 -20.78 13.31 17.05
CA PHE A 591 -20.55 14.74 16.83
C PHE A 591 -21.78 15.48 16.27
N ALA A 592 -22.60 14.83 15.45
CA ALA A 592 -23.86 15.40 14.98
C ALA A 592 -24.87 15.62 16.13
N GLN A 593 -24.96 14.67 17.07
CA GLN A 593 -25.82 14.78 18.25
C GLN A 593 -25.31 15.86 19.22
N ALA A 594 -24.00 15.94 19.45
CA ALA A 594 -23.40 17.01 20.25
C ALA A 594 -23.66 18.40 19.63
N GLY A 595 -23.50 18.53 18.31
CA GLY A 595 -23.80 19.78 17.59
C GLY A 595 -25.29 20.17 17.63
N GLY A 596 -26.20 19.20 17.64
CA GLY A 596 -27.64 19.43 17.80
C GLY A 596 -28.03 19.95 19.19
N ILE A 597 -27.33 19.51 20.24
CA ILE A 597 -27.52 20.02 21.61
C ILE A 597 -27.03 21.48 21.72
N PHE A 598 -25.91 21.82 21.07
CA PHE A 598 -25.42 23.20 21.02
C PHE A 598 -26.29 24.12 20.13
N ALA A 599 -26.85 23.61 19.02
CA ALA A 599 -27.75 24.37 18.15
C ALA A 599 -29.14 24.61 18.79
N GLN A 600 -29.59 23.76 19.71
CA GLN A 600 -30.77 24.02 20.54
C GLN A 600 -30.51 25.04 21.66
N ALA A 601 -29.26 25.18 22.11
CA ALA A 601 -28.85 26.18 23.11
C ALA A 601 -28.49 27.55 22.52
N GLY A 602 -28.16 27.62 21.22
CA GLY A 602 -27.92 28.86 20.47
C GLY A 602 -28.63 28.80 19.13
N GLY A 603 -29.78 29.44 19.03
CA GLY A 603 -30.67 29.36 17.86
C GLY A 603 -30.03 29.86 16.58
N ILE A 604 -29.43 28.95 15.79
CA ILE A 604 -29.14 29.14 14.37
C ILE A 604 -29.40 27.81 13.66
N SER A 605 -30.46 27.79 12.85
CA SER A 605 -30.80 26.68 11.95
C SER A 605 -29.84 26.68 10.75
N ALA A 606 -29.04 25.61 10.61
CA ALA A 606 -28.31 25.32 9.38
C ALA A 606 -28.92 24.07 8.72
N GLN A 607 -29.59 24.27 7.57
CA GLN A 607 -30.05 23.17 6.73
C GLN A 607 -28.84 22.44 6.12
N ALA A 608 -28.72 21.14 6.42
CA ALA A 608 -27.75 20.26 5.79
C ALA A 608 -28.22 19.88 4.38
N ALA A 609 -27.44 20.25 3.37
CA ALA A 609 -27.59 19.73 2.02
C ALA A 609 -26.91 18.35 1.91
N PRO A 610 -27.42 17.41 1.09
CA PRO A 610 -26.86 16.07 0.98
C PRO A 610 -25.46 16.12 0.34
N ALA A 611 -24.47 15.55 1.03
CA ALA A 611 -23.09 15.47 0.56
C ALA A 611 -22.95 14.36 -0.49
N SER A 612 -22.62 14.73 -1.73
CA SER A 612 -22.12 13.81 -2.75
C SER A 612 -20.65 13.47 -2.47
N SER A 613 -20.32 12.17 -2.41
CA SER A 613 -18.96 11.62 -2.23
C SER A 613 -17.94 12.18 -3.24
N PRO A 614 -16.78 12.68 -2.80
CA PRO A 614 -15.61 12.87 -3.66
C PRO A 614 -14.75 11.60 -3.64
N ALA A 615 -14.44 11.08 -4.83
CA ALA A 615 -13.45 10.01 -5.05
C ALA A 615 -12.00 10.56 -5.03
N ALA A 616 -11.00 9.66 -5.09
CA ALA A 616 -9.57 10.00 -5.28
C ALA A 616 -9.36 11.00 -6.45
N PRO A 617 -8.38 11.91 -6.37
CA PRO A 617 -8.49 13.21 -7.04
C PRO A 617 -8.16 13.20 -8.54
N THR A 618 -9.22 13.28 -9.32
CA THR A 618 -9.53 14.14 -10.48
C THR A 618 -8.50 15.20 -10.96
N GLY A 619 -8.31 15.29 -12.29
CA GLY A 619 -7.85 16.48 -13.05
C GLY A 619 -8.32 16.43 -14.51
N PRO A 620 -8.07 17.45 -15.39
CA PRO A 620 -7.92 18.90 -15.18
C PRO A 620 -8.98 19.74 -15.97
N ALA A 621 -9.15 21.03 -15.62
CA ALA A 621 -9.67 22.05 -16.54
C ALA A 621 -9.12 23.46 -16.21
N VAL A 622 -8.33 24.03 -17.12
CA VAL A 622 -7.79 25.40 -17.03
C VAL A 622 -8.78 26.45 -17.56
N ARG A 623 -8.93 27.55 -16.80
CA ARG A 623 -9.22 28.88 -17.33
C ARG A 623 -7.91 29.67 -17.41
N GLN A 624 -7.51 30.08 -18.61
CA GLN A 624 -6.63 31.22 -18.81
C GLN A 624 -7.26 32.10 -19.88
N ARG A 625 -7.55 33.35 -19.52
CA ARG A 625 -7.75 34.45 -20.48
C ARG A 625 -6.35 34.89 -20.89
N ALA A 626 -6.03 34.76 -22.17
CA ALA A 626 -4.85 35.42 -22.73
C ALA A 626 -5.13 36.93 -22.78
N ALA A 627 -4.37 37.72 -22.02
CA ALA A 627 -4.21 39.14 -22.26
C ALA A 627 -2.95 39.32 -23.11
N THR A 628 -3.13 39.79 -24.33
CA THR A 628 -2.07 40.15 -25.27
C THR A 628 -1.24 41.31 -24.71
N PRO A 629 0.11 41.25 -24.69
CA PRO A 629 0.92 42.41 -24.34
C PRO A 629 1.00 43.38 -25.53
N PRO A 630 1.06 44.71 -25.31
CA PRO A 630 1.16 45.68 -26.40
C PRO A 630 2.59 45.68 -26.97
N ARG A 631 2.67 45.78 -28.30
CA ARG A 631 3.90 46.01 -29.05
C ARG A 631 4.52 47.36 -28.66
N SER A 632 5.79 47.36 -28.26
CA SER A 632 6.62 48.57 -28.19
C SER A 632 7.27 48.87 -29.56
N PRO A 633 7.41 50.16 -29.95
CA PRO A 633 7.90 50.55 -31.26
C PRO A 633 9.43 50.63 -31.33
N ARG A 634 9.97 50.26 -32.49
CA ARG A 634 11.37 50.45 -32.89
C ARG A 634 11.69 51.94 -33.01
N SER A 635 12.78 52.38 -32.37
CA SER A 635 13.50 53.61 -32.71
C SER A 635 14.96 53.29 -33.05
N ALA A 636 15.41 53.79 -34.19
CA ALA A 636 16.78 53.69 -34.69
C ALA A 636 17.66 54.83 -34.13
N PRO A 637 19.00 54.66 -34.03
CA PRO A 637 19.87 55.73 -33.59
C PRO A 637 20.37 56.59 -34.76
N ARG A 638 20.38 57.91 -34.56
CA ARG A 638 21.19 58.87 -35.32
C ARG A 638 22.31 59.42 -34.43
N SER A 639 23.46 59.62 -35.06
CA SER A 639 24.73 60.15 -34.55
C SER A 639 24.67 61.54 -33.91
N SER A 640 25.51 61.82 -32.89
CA SER A 640 26.73 62.67 -32.99
C SER A 640 27.15 63.31 -31.65
N ARG A 641 28.47 63.30 -31.42
CA ARG A 641 29.34 64.16 -30.56
C ARG A 641 28.72 65.42 -29.92
N ALA A 642 29.05 65.70 -28.65
CA ALA A 642 30.04 66.71 -28.23
C ALA A 642 29.93 67.03 -26.72
N HIS A 643 31.10 67.30 -26.12
CA HIS A 643 31.42 67.82 -24.78
C HIS A 643 31.36 66.88 -23.58
#